data_AF-A0A416DSS1-F1
#
_entry.id   AF-A0A416DSS1-F1
#
_cell.length_a   1.000
_cell.length_b   1.000
_cell.length_c   1.000
_cell.angle_alpha   90.00
_cell.angle_beta   90.00
_cell.angle_gamma   90.00
#
_symmetry.space_group_name_H-M   'P 1'
#
loop_
_entity.id
_entity.type
_entity.pdbx_description
1 polymer ?
#
loop_
_entity_poly.entity_id
_entity_poly.type
_entity_poly.pdbx_seq_one_letter_code
_entity_poly.pdbx_strand_id
1 'polypeptide(L)'
;MKKNYHLHWQIHLCLIILLLLFCSSSQVSAATKINLKNTRIKLSAIKLTYNKKVQRPKIRVTYNRKVLKEKKNYIINYSKGCKKVGTYTVQIIGKGIYTGTAQKQFIILPPKAQIMNIYAKISTATVIIKRQTTQTRGYQLCYATNSKLKNAKTITVKGNKNNTIFLNDLCARTTYYLKIRTYMTVKGKKYYSKWSSTGHCTTNSTHQVATPTPTSVPIPKLTFKYGAENVTLENGNPYNIQVSNNIKNIDISNPTVAYSTDESINGNSCLLKTLEPGECVITITDIYGQKLTSTVSVTQKLDDPHTQTSYTATSETVDSALPVPTIKSIDYGDGWMDVHCRGTLSQSDSYIGYEGYLSYNNQFKYSIQVSQAVNVVDGAGNVCFSSLDTGYSYYIKVRSYTIHNNVKIVGPWSEIRKADLPTYDKKGTTPAKYTYEIYGLDKQKADIYTDCSKPLFIKTDNPDPNSFSWIFNGNDSRISAYRSGISRFYRDIPLEDNDSETTLFDKVKGGYIGYMHFSEAGTYTVEFREYSLSGYTVANTVTLNVLDYEQAKNAWMIDIINRTTTADMTPFEKMDAISAYLKEPGRFKYLTRYNNDVVSLAADPIQPFFVTYRWDSSTSPAILGEFAELVGEFDDIHYCFGDYPVGSPSWSIWHYVVKLTIGNETQNYAVCPMGSTGDIEEIKMIDFSDLSNMRKFG
;
A
#
# COMPACT_ATOMS: atom_id res chain seq x y z
N MET A 1 69.79 -69.24 70.41
CA MET A 1 68.65 -68.28 70.29
C MET A 1 69.11 -67.17 69.35
N LYS A 2 68.39 -66.67 68.34
CA LYS A 2 66.98 -66.78 67.91
C LYS A 2 66.96 -67.29 66.45
N LYS A 3 66.27 -68.39 66.12
CA LYS A 3 64.83 -68.47 65.74
C LYS A 3 64.44 -67.69 64.47
N ASN A 4 64.37 -68.42 63.36
CA ASN A 4 63.20 -68.52 62.47
C ASN A 4 62.63 -67.26 61.79
N TYR A 5 63.48 -66.33 61.33
CA TYR A 5 63.05 -65.32 60.36
C TYR A 5 62.48 -65.92 59.06
N HIS A 6 63.08 -67.01 58.56
CA HIS A 6 62.65 -67.65 57.30
C HIS A 6 61.25 -68.25 57.34
N LEU A 7 60.81 -68.80 58.48
CA LEU A 7 59.48 -69.40 58.58
C LEU A 7 58.38 -68.33 58.58
N HIS A 8 58.59 -67.20 59.28
CA HIS A 8 57.69 -66.05 59.19
C HIS A 8 57.66 -65.44 57.79
N TRP A 9 58.80 -65.35 57.10
CA TRP A 9 58.84 -64.82 55.74
C TRP A 9 58.09 -65.71 54.74
N GLN A 10 58.26 -67.03 54.80
CA GLN A 10 57.49 -67.94 53.93
C GLN A 10 56.00 -67.97 54.27
N ILE A 11 55.59 -67.88 55.54
CA ILE A 11 54.18 -67.79 55.92
C ILE A 11 53.57 -66.47 55.41
N HIS A 12 54.28 -65.34 55.53
CA HIS A 12 53.82 -64.07 54.96
C HIS A 12 53.78 -64.09 53.43
N LEU A 13 54.77 -64.70 52.77
CA LEU A 13 54.79 -64.83 51.31
C LEU A 13 53.62 -65.70 50.83
N CYS A 14 53.35 -66.83 51.48
CA CYS A 14 52.19 -67.68 51.20
C CYS A 14 50.86 -66.96 51.48
N LEU A 15 50.74 -66.18 52.57
CA LEU A 15 49.54 -65.36 52.84
C LEU A 15 49.34 -64.26 51.80
N ILE A 16 50.41 -63.61 51.34
CA ILE A 16 50.35 -62.59 50.27
C ILE A 16 49.99 -63.24 48.93
N ILE A 17 50.55 -64.40 48.60
CA ILE A 17 50.21 -65.17 47.40
C ILE A 17 48.76 -65.67 47.47
N LEU A 18 48.27 -66.13 48.62
CA LEU A 18 46.86 -66.48 48.83
C LEU A 18 45.95 -65.25 48.72
N LEU A 19 46.31 -64.09 49.27
CA LEU A 19 45.53 -62.86 49.08
C LEU A 19 45.51 -62.41 47.62
N LEU A 20 46.61 -62.55 46.88
CA LEU A 20 46.69 -62.22 45.45
C LEU A 20 45.91 -63.24 44.58
N LEU A 21 45.87 -64.52 44.97
CA LEU A 21 45.06 -65.57 44.33
C LEU A 21 43.55 -65.41 44.63
N PHE A 22 43.19 -64.98 45.85
CA PHE A 22 41.81 -64.59 46.18
C PHE A 22 41.40 -63.25 45.54
N CYS A 23 42.36 -62.37 45.21
CA CYS A 23 42.07 -61.13 44.48
C CYS A 23 41.91 -61.36 42.95
N SER A 24 42.44 -62.46 42.40
CA SER A 24 42.41 -62.75 40.95
C SER A 24 41.22 -63.63 40.51
N SER A 25 40.31 -64.00 41.41
CA SER A 25 39.03 -64.66 41.09
C SER A 25 37.80 -63.74 41.18
N SER A 26 38.00 -62.44 41.44
CA SER A 26 37.07 -61.44 40.92
C SER A 26 37.24 -61.34 39.41
N GLN A 27 36.58 -62.23 38.66
CA GLN A 27 36.20 -61.90 37.29
C GLN A 27 35.42 -60.59 37.35
N VAL A 28 36.08 -59.48 37.02
CA VAL A 28 35.38 -58.25 36.61
C VAL A 28 34.78 -58.55 35.24
N SER A 29 33.71 -59.36 35.27
CA SER A 29 32.91 -59.70 34.11
C SER A 29 32.52 -58.38 33.47
N ALA A 30 33.09 -58.12 32.28
CA ALA A 30 33.13 -56.79 31.69
C ALA A 30 31.71 -56.27 31.54
N ALA A 31 31.30 -55.38 32.47
CA ALA A 31 29.89 -55.20 32.82
C ALA A 31 29.03 -55.03 31.58
N THR A 32 28.18 -56.05 31.31
CA THR A 32 27.60 -56.31 29.99
C THR A 32 27.05 -55.02 29.37
N LYS A 33 27.74 -54.52 28.34
CA LYS A 33 27.48 -53.19 27.78
C LYS A 33 26.09 -53.17 27.12
N ILE A 34 25.14 -52.49 27.75
CA ILE A 34 23.74 -52.41 27.33
C ILE A 34 23.62 -51.37 26.21
N ASN A 35 23.46 -51.82 24.96
CA ASN A 35 23.26 -50.92 23.83
C ASN A 35 21.86 -50.24 23.90
N LEU A 36 21.84 -48.91 23.83
CA LEU A 36 20.59 -48.13 23.92
C LEU A 36 19.63 -48.28 22.71
N LYS A 37 20.04 -48.94 21.63
CA LYS A 37 19.22 -49.18 20.41
C LYS A 37 17.83 -49.77 20.72
N ASN A 38 17.72 -50.60 21.75
CA ASN A 38 16.47 -51.26 22.16
C ASN A 38 15.70 -50.53 23.29
N THR A 39 16.00 -49.25 23.58
CA THR A 39 15.30 -48.49 24.63
C THR A 39 13.97 -47.88 24.16
N ARG A 40 12.98 -47.86 25.07
CA ARG A 40 11.74 -47.11 24.88
C ARG A 40 11.95 -45.65 25.28
N ILE A 41 12.08 -44.78 24.27
CA ILE A 41 12.19 -43.32 24.45
C ILE A 41 10.80 -42.68 24.30
N LYS A 42 10.32 -42.03 25.37
CA LYS A 42 9.10 -41.20 25.37
C LYS A 42 9.47 -39.72 25.51
N LEU A 43 9.00 -38.90 24.59
CA LEU A 43 9.05 -37.43 24.70
C LEU A 43 7.75 -36.93 25.33
N SER A 44 7.84 -35.84 26.11
CA SER A 44 6.67 -35.12 26.64
C SER A 44 5.76 -34.59 25.52
N ALA A 45 6.33 -34.18 24.39
CA ALA A 45 5.59 -33.91 23.16
C ALA A 45 6.46 -34.24 21.93
N ILE A 46 5.88 -34.90 20.93
CA ILE A 46 6.52 -35.20 19.63
C ILE A 46 6.20 -34.10 18.61
N LYS A 47 5.06 -33.41 18.76
CA LYS A 47 4.65 -32.25 17.96
C LYS A 47 4.39 -31.08 18.91
N LEU A 48 5.15 -30.01 18.78
CA LEU A 48 4.98 -28.77 19.53
C LEU A 48 4.58 -27.62 18.59
N THR A 49 4.07 -26.52 19.12
CA THR A 49 3.65 -25.35 18.34
C THR A 49 4.64 -24.21 18.53
N TYR A 50 4.97 -23.48 17.47
CA TYR A 50 5.82 -22.30 17.56
C TYR A 50 5.24 -21.26 18.55
N ASN A 51 6.07 -20.83 19.51
CA ASN A 51 5.69 -19.94 20.62
C ASN A 51 6.75 -18.85 20.88
N LYS A 52 7.55 -18.50 19.87
CA LYS A 52 8.69 -17.56 19.95
C LYS A 52 9.84 -17.97 20.92
N LYS A 53 9.79 -19.11 21.62
CA LYS A 53 10.83 -19.59 22.55
C LYS A 53 11.55 -20.84 22.02
N VAL A 54 12.73 -21.16 22.59
CA VAL A 54 13.44 -22.42 22.32
C VAL A 54 12.70 -23.57 22.97
N GLN A 55 12.55 -24.69 22.26
CA GLN A 55 11.75 -25.84 22.69
C GLN A 55 12.59 -27.11 22.78
N ARG A 56 12.61 -27.71 23.98
CA ARG A 56 13.33 -28.95 24.30
C ARG A 56 12.38 -29.87 25.07
N PRO A 57 11.66 -30.81 24.41
CA PRO A 57 10.68 -31.66 25.09
C PRO A 57 11.38 -32.60 26.08
N LYS A 58 10.98 -32.55 27.38
CA LYS A 58 11.44 -33.48 28.43
C LYS A 58 11.40 -34.94 27.94
N ILE A 59 12.45 -35.71 28.23
CA ILE A 59 12.65 -37.09 27.76
C ILE A 59 12.53 -38.07 28.93
N ARG A 60 11.95 -39.24 28.66
CA ARG A 60 11.97 -40.40 29.55
C ARG A 60 12.48 -41.61 28.78
N VAL A 61 13.59 -42.18 29.23
CA VAL A 61 14.21 -43.37 28.65
C VAL A 61 13.96 -44.56 29.57
N THR A 62 13.39 -45.64 29.02
CA THR A 62 13.12 -46.89 29.74
C THR A 62 13.79 -48.05 29.04
N TYR A 63 14.50 -48.89 29.79
CA TYR A 63 15.08 -50.16 29.35
C TYR A 63 14.62 -51.27 30.28
N ASN A 64 14.12 -52.39 29.75
CA ASN A 64 13.57 -53.53 30.51
C ASN A 64 12.71 -53.09 31.73
N ARG A 65 11.69 -52.27 31.45
CA ARG A 65 10.76 -51.63 32.43
C ARG A 65 11.41 -50.65 33.42
N LYS A 66 12.74 -50.62 33.59
CA LYS A 66 13.49 -49.68 34.45
C LYS A 66 13.68 -48.31 33.79
N VAL A 67 13.50 -47.25 34.58
CA VAL A 67 13.70 -45.85 34.14
C VAL A 67 15.17 -45.46 34.30
N LEU A 68 15.78 -44.94 33.23
CA LEU A 68 17.18 -44.50 33.25
C LEU A 68 17.28 -43.03 33.69
N LYS A 69 18.34 -42.68 34.43
CA LYS A 69 18.59 -41.30 34.91
C LYS A 69 19.55 -40.55 33.97
N GLU A 70 19.17 -39.35 33.57
CA GLU A 70 20.03 -38.42 32.81
C GLU A 70 21.31 -38.07 33.60
N LYS A 71 22.40 -37.73 32.91
CA LYS A 71 23.76 -37.49 33.41
C LYS A 71 24.46 -38.69 34.07
N LYS A 72 23.71 -39.65 34.64
CA LYS A 72 24.21 -40.92 35.21
C LYS A 72 24.27 -42.06 34.19
N ASN A 73 23.19 -42.30 33.46
CA ASN A 73 23.06 -43.44 32.53
C ASN A 73 23.12 -43.03 31.04
N TYR A 74 22.85 -41.77 30.74
CA TYR A 74 22.92 -41.20 29.39
C TYR A 74 23.05 -39.67 29.45
N ILE A 75 23.45 -39.05 28.35
CA ILE A 75 23.39 -37.59 28.12
C ILE A 75 22.44 -37.29 26.95
N ILE A 76 21.91 -36.06 26.88
CA ILE A 76 20.94 -35.62 25.88
C ILE A 76 21.51 -34.49 25.03
N ASN A 77 21.63 -34.69 23.72
CA ASN A 77 22.04 -33.67 22.77
C ASN A 77 20.90 -33.34 21.79
N TYR A 78 20.43 -32.09 21.82
CA TYR A 78 19.43 -31.57 20.87
C TYR A 78 20.12 -30.95 19.65
N SER A 79 19.51 -31.07 18.47
CA SER A 79 19.90 -30.30 17.29
C SER A 79 19.98 -28.78 17.58
N LYS A 80 20.85 -28.06 16.87
CA LYS A 80 20.86 -26.59 16.90
C LYS A 80 19.56 -26.03 16.31
N GLY A 81 19.14 -24.84 16.76
CA GLY A 81 18.05 -24.09 16.13
C GLY A 81 16.62 -24.50 16.48
N CYS A 82 16.37 -25.27 17.56
CA CYS A 82 15.04 -25.71 18.06
C CYS A 82 14.10 -24.58 18.55
N LYS A 83 13.99 -23.49 17.80
CA LYS A 83 13.09 -22.34 18.02
C LYS A 83 12.19 -22.09 16.80
N LYS A 84 12.67 -22.39 15.59
CA LYS A 84 11.93 -22.20 14.32
C LYS A 84 11.08 -23.44 14.01
N VAL A 85 10.20 -23.36 13.01
CA VAL A 85 9.43 -24.50 12.50
C VAL A 85 10.39 -25.49 11.81
N GLY A 86 10.17 -26.79 12.01
CA GLY A 86 11.01 -27.84 11.42
C GLY A 86 10.96 -29.16 12.17
N THR A 87 11.62 -30.17 11.60
CA THR A 87 11.94 -31.44 12.27
C THR A 87 13.30 -31.33 12.93
N TYR A 88 13.39 -31.74 14.20
CA TYR A 88 14.60 -31.74 15.01
C TYR A 88 14.86 -33.12 15.60
N THR A 89 16.12 -33.50 15.69
CA THR A 89 16.54 -34.75 16.32
C THR A 89 17.06 -34.47 17.72
N VAL A 90 16.71 -35.35 18.66
CA VAL A 90 17.42 -35.47 19.93
C VAL A 90 18.13 -36.81 20.00
N GLN A 91 19.41 -36.75 20.38
CA GLN A 91 20.29 -37.89 20.53
C GLN A 91 20.43 -38.21 22.02
N ILE A 92 20.28 -39.48 22.35
CA ILE A 92 20.43 -40.06 23.68
C ILE A 92 21.69 -40.92 23.61
N ILE A 93 22.78 -40.46 24.23
CA ILE A 93 24.09 -41.12 24.17
C ILE A 93 24.32 -41.84 25.50
N GLY A 94 24.61 -43.14 25.45
CA GLY A 94 24.82 -43.97 26.64
C GLY A 94 26.03 -43.54 27.47
N LYS A 95 25.94 -43.74 28.79
CA LYS A 95 27.04 -43.48 29.74
C LYS A 95 27.17 -44.61 30.76
N GLY A 96 28.41 -45.00 31.07
CA GLY A 96 28.73 -46.12 31.95
C GLY A 96 28.44 -47.46 31.28
N ILE A 97 27.70 -48.36 31.96
CA ILE A 97 27.30 -49.66 31.40
C ILE A 97 26.33 -49.55 30.20
N TYR A 98 25.71 -48.39 30.00
CA TYR A 98 24.86 -48.13 28.84
C TYR A 98 25.69 -47.51 27.72
N THR A 99 25.59 -48.05 26.51
CA THR A 99 26.45 -47.67 25.38
C THR A 99 25.66 -47.44 24.10
N GLY A 100 26.32 -46.87 23.08
CA GLY A 100 25.70 -46.51 21.81
C GLY A 100 24.81 -45.28 21.90
N THR A 101 24.22 -44.92 20.75
CA THR A 101 23.38 -43.73 20.60
C THR A 101 22.01 -44.12 20.06
N ALA A 102 20.96 -43.72 20.76
CA ALA A 102 19.59 -43.81 20.28
C ALA A 102 19.09 -42.41 19.87
N GLN A 103 18.26 -42.31 18.84
CA GLN A 103 17.77 -41.03 18.32
C GLN A 103 16.25 -40.99 18.32
N LYS A 104 15.68 -39.81 18.59
CA LYS A 104 14.24 -39.55 18.44
C LYS A 104 14.01 -38.20 17.79
N GLN A 105 13.06 -38.14 16.86
CA GLN A 105 12.66 -36.88 16.23
C GLN A 105 11.45 -36.25 16.95
N PHE A 106 11.42 -34.93 16.96
CA PHE A 106 10.25 -34.12 17.27
C PHE A 106 10.09 -33.00 16.23
N ILE A 107 8.92 -32.37 16.20
CA ILE A 107 8.55 -31.39 15.19
C ILE A 107 8.02 -30.13 15.88
N ILE A 108 8.51 -28.97 15.49
CA ILE A 108 7.90 -27.68 15.80
C ILE A 108 7.03 -27.28 14.61
N LEU A 109 5.72 -27.12 14.84
CA LEU A 109 4.70 -26.75 13.86
C LEU A 109 4.46 -25.23 13.86
N PRO A 110 3.97 -24.64 12.75
CA PRO A 110 3.61 -23.22 12.70
C PRO A 110 2.48 -22.87 13.69
N PRO A 111 2.32 -21.58 14.06
CA PRO A 111 1.30 -21.14 15.02
C PRO A 111 -0.11 -21.48 14.53
N LYS A 112 -1.02 -21.79 15.45
CA LYS A 112 -2.39 -22.22 15.12
C LYS A 112 -3.17 -21.06 14.47
N ALA A 113 -3.83 -21.33 13.35
CA ALA A 113 -4.79 -20.39 12.76
C ALA A 113 -6.11 -20.37 13.55
N GLN A 114 -6.80 -19.22 13.50
CA GLN A 114 -8.10 -18.98 14.14
C GLN A 114 -8.97 -18.21 13.15
N ILE A 115 -10.19 -18.69 12.93
CA ILE A 115 -11.26 -17.92 12.28
C ILE A 115 -11.77 -16.91 13.32
N MET A 116 -11.90 -15.66 12.91
CA MET A 116 -12.46 -14.58 13.72
C MET A 116 -13.92 -14.32 13.35
N ASN A 117 -14.23 -14.28 12.05
CA ASN A 117 -15.60 -14.18 11.56
C ASN A 117 -15.75 -14.83 10.16
N ILE A 118 -16.98 -15.11 9.74
CA ILE A 118 -17.33 -15.60 8.40
C ILE A 118 -18.57 -14.84 7.90
N TYR A 119 -18.45 -14.16 6.77
CA TYR A 119 -19.56 -13.47 6.11
C TYR A 119 -19.97 -14.25 4.86
N ALA A 120 -21.19 -14.74 4.78
CA ALA A 120 -21.71 -15.42 3.59
C ALA A 120 -22.67 -14.50 2.79
N LYS A 121 -22.60 -14.63 1.46
CA LYS A 121 -23.53 -14.03 0.49
C LYS A 121 -24.26 -15.17 -0.25
N ILE A 122 -24.87 -14.90 -1.40
CA ILE A 122 -25.65 -15.90 -2.16
C ILE A 122 -24.76 -17.03 -2.69
N SER A 123 -23.62 -16.73 -3.30
CA SER A 123 -22.70 -17.73 -3.89
C SER A 123 -21.24 -17.63 -3.40
N THR A 124 -20.97 -16.80 -2.40
CA THR A 124 -19.62 -16.54 -1.89
C THR A 124 -19.59 -16.47 -0.37
N ALA A 125 -18.41 -16.67 0.23
CA ALA A 125 -18.18 -16.43 1.65
C ALA A 125 -16.78 -15.84 1.90
N THR A 126 -16.70 -14.85 2.79
CA THR A 126 -15.47 -14.17 3.19
C THR A 126 -15.10 -14.58 4.61
N VAL A 127 -13.95 -15.22 4.78
CA VAL A 127 -13.48 -15.77 6.06
C VAL A 127 -12.36 -14.89 6.62
N ILE A 128 -12.63 -14.23 7.75
CA ILE A 128 -11.68 -13.38 8.45
C ILE A 128 -10.91 -14.21 9.46
N ILE A 129 -9.58 -14.04 9.50
CA ILE A 129 -8.66 -14.89 10.24
C ILE A 129 -7.66 -14.09 11.06
N LYS A 130 -7.25 -14.62 12.21
CA LYS A 130 -6.23 -13.98 13.06
C LYS A 130 -4.85 -14.03 12.36
N ARG A 131 -4.34 -12.88 11.92
CA ARG A 131 -3.10 -12.73 11.15
C ARG A 131 -1.89 -13.37 11.85
N GLN A 132 -1.14 -14.20 11.12
CA GLN A 132 0.07 -14.89 11.61
C GLN A 132 1.32 -14.45 10.82
N THR A 133 2.01 -13.41 11.30
CA THR A 133 3.16 -12.80 10.60
C THR A 133 4.47 -13.59 10.73
N THR A 134 4.62 -14.45 11.74
CA THR A 134 5.88 -15.16 12.03
C THR A 134 5.76 -16.67 11.82
N GLN A 135 6.84 -17.28 11.30
CA GLN A 135 6.95 -18.74 11.09
C GLN A 135 5.77 -19.37 10.34
N THR A 136 5.17 -18.60 9.43
CA THR A 136 3.99 -18.95 8.63
C THR A 136 4.23 -18.48 7.19
N ARG A 137 3.98 -19.33 6.19
CA ARG A 137 4.10 -18.98 4.76
C ARG A 137 2.75 -18.72 4.10
N GLY A 138 1.67 -19.22 4.71
CA GLY A 138 0.30 -19.07 4.28
C GLY A 138 -0.65 -19.99 5.05
N TYR A 139 -1.84 -20.20 4.50
CA TYR A 139 -2.93 -20.94 5.16
C TYR A 139 -3.50 -22.04 4.27
N GLN A 140 -4.16 -23.01 4.88
CA GLN A 140 -5.09 -23.91 4.21
C GLN A 140 -6.44 -23.82 4.88
N LEU A 141 -7.49 -23.63 4.09
CA LEU A 141 -8.87 -23.62 4.53
C LEU A 141 -9.60 -24.81 3.89
N CYS A 142 -10.27 -25.58 4.72
CA CYS A 142 -11.00 -26.79 4.35
C CYS A 142 -12.48 -26.59 4.67
N TYR A 143 -13.37 -26.80 3.69
CA TYR A 143 -14.80 -26.51 3.81
C TYR A 143 -15.68 -27.58 3.13
N ALA A 144 -16.88 -27.82 3.66
CA ALA A 144 -17.87 -28.74 3.12
C ALA A 144 -19.28 -28.38 3.60
N THR A 145 -20.30 -28.88 2.92
CA THR A 145 -21.69 -28.83 3.41
C THR A 145 -21.94 -29.79 4.58
N ASN A 146 -21.08 -30.79 4.75
CA ASN A 146 -21.16 -31.75 5.84
C ASN A 146 -20.47 -31.21 7.11
N SER A 147 -21.17 -31.20 8.25
CA SER A 147 -20.65 -30.73 9.55
C SER A 147 -19.43 -31.47 10.08
N LYS A 148 -19.25 -32.73 9.69
CA LYS A 148 -18.07 -33.55 10.01
C LYS A 148 -16.93 -33.37 9.00
N LEU A 149 -17.09 -32.48 8.01
CA LEU A 149 -16.13 -32.17 6.94
C LEU A 149 -15.70 -33.42 6.14
N LYS A 150 -16.64 -34.34 5.92
CA LYS A 150 -16.49 -35.43 4.95
C LYS A 150 -16.48 -34.84 3.53
N ASN A 151 -15.64 -35.38 2.65
CA ASN A 151 -15.48 -34.96 1.25
C ASN A 151 -15.24 -33.45 1.06
N ALA A 152 -14.53 -32.83 2.00
CA ALA A 152 -14.33 -31.39 2.05
C ALA A 152 -13.34 -30.87 0.99
N LYS A 153 -13.72 -29.80 0.28
CA LYS A 153 -12.81 -29.01 -0.57
C LYS A 153 -11.73 -28.37 0.30
N THR A 154 -10.50 -28.24 -0.20
CA THR A 154 -9.39 -27.59 0.52
C THR A 154 -8.66 -26.62 -0.40
N ILE A 155 -8.67 -25.33 -0.04
CA ILE A 155 -7.91 -24.28 -0.72
C ILE A 155 -6.61 -23.97 0.02
N THR A 156 -5.58 -23.52 -0.71
CA THR A 156 -4.29 -23.10 -0.15
C THR A 156 -4.04 -21.64 -0.48
N VAL A 157 -4.02 -20.79 0.54
CA VAL A 157 -3.79 -19.34 0.40
C VAL A 157 -2.30 -19.07 0.61
N LYS A 158 -1.64 -18.55 -0.44
CA LYS A 158 -0.22 -18.19 -0.43
C LYS A 158 -0.05 -16.82 0.24
N GLY A 159 0.96 -16.69 1.11
CA GLY A 159 1.26 -15.42 1.80
C GLY A 159 0.52 -15.28 3.13
N ASN A 160 1.04 -14.39 3.98
CA ASN A 160 0.57 -14.19 5.37
C ASN A 160 0.39 -12.71 5.75
N LYS A 161 0.47 -11.79 4.78
CA LYS A 161 0.18 -10.36 4.98
C LYS A 161 -1.32 -10.12 5.23
N ASN A 162 -2.18 -10.78 4.47
CA ASN A 162 -3.64 -10.60 4.50
C ASN A 162 -4.29 -11.43 5.63
N ASN A 163 -5.42 -10.93 6.13
CA ASN A 163 -6.26 -11.53 7.18
C ASN A 163 -7.61 -12.05 6.65
N THR A 164 -7.80 -12.07 5.33
CA THR A 164 -9.07 -12.38 4.66
C THR A 164 -8.88 -13.48 3.62
N ILE A 165 -9.85 -14.40 3.51
CA ILE A 165 -9.89 -15.48 2.52
C ILE A 165 -11.27 -15.49 1.86
N PHE A 166 -11.31 -15.42 0.54
CA PHE A 166 -12.54 -15.52 -0.24
C PHE A 166 -12.81 -16.96 -0.66
N LEU A 167 -14.07 -17.37 -0.57
CA LEU A 167 -14.65 -18.59 -1.12
C LEU A 167 -15.70 -18.18 -2.15
N ASN A 168 -15.55 -18.65 -3.37
CA ASN A 168 -16.50 -18.44 -4.47
C ASN A 168 -17.17 -19.78 -4.83
N ASP A 169 -18.13 -19.71 -5.74
CA ASP A 169 -18.80 -20.89 -6.33
C ASP A 169 -19.44 -21.81 -5.28
N LEU A 170 -20.01 -21.19 -4.25
CA LEU A 170 -20.83 -21.83 -3.24
C LEU A 170 -22.29 -21.90 -3.74
N CYS A 171 -22.98 -22.99 -3.44
CA CYS A 171 -24.41 -23.09 -3.71
C CYS A 171 -25.17 -22.12 -2.79
N ALA A 172 -26.24 -21.49 -3.28
CA ALA A 172 -27.15 -20.69 -2.45
C ALA A 172 -27.87 -21.52 -1.39
N ARG A 173 -28.39 -20.87 -0.34
CA ARG A 173 -29.18 -21.50 0.76
C ARG A 173 -28.49 -22.69 1.46
N THR A 174 -27.17 -22.76 1.41
CA THR A 174 -26.40 -23.95 1.76
C THR A 174 -25.48 -23.65 2.94
N THR A 175 -25.61 -24.43 4.02
CA THR A 175 -24.70 -24.34 5.17
C THR A 175 -23.35 -24.96 4.83
N TYR A 176 -22.29 -24.15 4.87
CA TYR A 176 -20.91 -24.60 4.77
C TYR A 176 -20.24 -24.55 6.14
N TYR A 177 -19.66 -25.68 6.52
CA TYR A 177 -18.76 -25.81 7.66
C TYR A 177 -17.33 -25.66 7.17
N LEU A 178 -16.48 -25.02 7.96
CA LEU A 178 -15.10 -24.76 7.55
C LEU A 178 -14.10 -24.72 8.72
N LYS A 179 -12.84 -25.06 8.42
CA LYS A 179 -11.72 -25.03 9.36
C LYS A 179 -10.45 -24.55 8.65
N ILE A 180 -9.55 -23.91 9.39
CA ILE A 180 -8.30 -23.35 8.86
C ILE A 180 -7.07 -23.86 9.63
N ARG A 181 -5.92 -23.95 8.95
CA ARG A 181 -4.60 -24.18 9.55
C ARG A 181 -3.55 -23.32 8.86
N THR A 182 -2.48 -22.96 9.55
CA THR A 182 -1.29 -22.38 8.90
C THR A 182 -0.46 -23.47 8.24
N TYR A 183 0.37 -23.07 7.27
CA TYR A 183 1.49 -23.87 6.80
C TYR A 183 2.78 -23.05 6.72
N MET A 184 3.91 -23.75 6.80
CA MET A 184 5.25 -23.22 6.56
C MET A 184 6.07 -24.24 5.77
N THR A 185 6.86 -23.78 4.80
CA THR A 185 7.76 -24.65 4.02
C THR A 185 9.19 -24.47 4.53
N VAL A 186 9.87 -25.56 4.85
CA VAL A 186 11.28 -25.56 5.28
C VAL A 186 12.02 -26.67 4.53
N LYS A 187 13.02 -26.30 3.70
CA LYS A 187 13.74 -27.21 2.80
C LYS A 187 12.79 -28.11 1.98
N GLY A 188 11.89 -27.48 1.20
CA GLY A 188 10.86 -28.16 0.40
C GLY A 188 9.69 -28.78 1.18
N LYS A 189 9.89 -29.19 2.44
CA LYS A 189 8.87 -29.87 3.25
C LYS A 189 7.86 -28.90 3.88
N LYS A 190 6.56 -29.14 3.68
CA LYS A 190 5.46 -28.39 4.33
C LYS A 190 5.17 -28.93 5.73
N TYR A 191 5.08 -28.02 6.70
CA TYR A 191 4.66 -28.25 8.08
C TYR A 191 3.35 -27.51 8.31
N TYR A 192 2.37 -28.18 8.93
CA TYR A 192 1.02 -27.64 9.13
C TYR A 192 0.68 -27.53 10.61
N SER A 193 -0.04 -26.47 11.02
CA SER A 193 -0.59 -26.42 12.38
C SER A 193 -1.69 -27.47 12.58
N LYS A 194 -2.11 -27.66 13.84
CA LYS A 194 -3.45 -28.22 14.10
C LYS A 194 -4.50 -27.33 13.43
N TRP A 195 -5.61 -27.93 13.01
CA TRP A 195 -6.79 -27.21 12.54
C TRP A 195 -7.38 -26.31 13.64
N SER A 196 -8.06 -25.23 13.24
CA SER A 196 -8.93 -24.40 14.07
C SER A 196 -10.10 -25.21 14.66
N SER A 197 -10.87 -24.57 15.54
CA SER A 197 -12.28 -24.93 15.71
C SER A 197 -13.01 -24.84 14.35
N THR A 198 -14.07 -25.63 14.18
CA THR A 198 -14.95 -25.55 13.02
C THR A 198 -15.83 -24.30 13.15
N GLY A 199 -15.76 -23.40 12.18
CA GLY A 199 -16.77 -22.37 11.96
C GLY A 199 -17.81 -22.85 10.96
N HIS A 200 -18.92 -22.13 10.82
CA HIS A 200 -19.93 -22.39 9.80
C HIS A 200 -20.59 -21.08 9.36
N CYS A 201 -21.18 -21.11 8.17
CA CYS A 201 -21.98 -20.04 7.60
C CYS A 201 -23.00 -20.63 6.63
N THR A 202 -24.15 -19.98 6.46
CA THR A 202 -25.16 -20.36 5.47
C THR A 202 -25.19 -19.31 4.38
N THR A 203 -25.10 -19.72 3.12
CA THR A 203 -25.26 -18.81 1.98
C THR A 203 -26.72 -18.39 1.82
N ASN A 204 -26.94 -17.17 1.35
CA ASN A 204 -28.27 -16.56 1.34
C ASN A 204 -29.14 -17.07 0.17
N SER A 205 -30.45 -16.85 0.25
CA SER A 205 -31.40 -17.07 -0.85
C SER A 205 -31.47 -15.85 -1.77
N THR A 206 -31.82 -16.06 -3.03
CA THR A 206 -32.63 -15.06 -3.75
C THR A 206 -34.01 -15.01 -3.07
N HIS A 207 -34.39 -13.82 -2.58
CA HIS A 207 -35.56 -13.52 -1.74
C HIS A 207 -35.67 -14.25 -0.37
N GLN A 208 -35.71 -13.48 0.72
CA GLN A 208 -36.70 -13.64 1.81
C GLN A 208 -36.68 -12.50 2.85
N VAL A 209 -37.88 -12.17 3.34
CA VAL A 209 -38.24 -11.49 4.61
C VAL A 209 -39.16 -12.50 5.35
N ALA A 210 -39.38 -12.57 6.67
CA ALA A 210 -38.97 -11.77 7.84
C ALA A 210 -38.06 -12.63 8.79
N THR A 211 -37.93 -12.48 10.11
CA THR A 211 -38.55 -11.68 11.22
C THR A 211 -37.47 -11.53 12.34
N PRO A 212 -37.59 -10.68 13.40
CA PRO A 212 -38.79 -10.35 14.21
C PRO A 212 -39.65 -9.21 13.67
N THR A 213 -40.88 -9.10 14.18
CA THR A 213 -41.95 -8.19 13.72
C THR A 213 -41.64 -6.70 14.03
N PRO A 214 -42.27 -5.73 13.34
CA PRO A 214 -41.49 -4.81 12.53
C PRO A 214 -41.71 -3.33 12.83
N THR A 215 -40.83 -2.49 12.29
CA THR A 215 -41.26 -1.22 11.68
C THR A 215 -40.77 -1.27 10.25
N SER A 216 -41.66 -1.06 9.29
CA SER A 216 -41.40 -1.31 7.87
C SER A 216 -40.30 -0.40 7.34
N VAL A 217 -39.25 -0.97 6.75
CA VAL A 217 -38.41 -0.24 5.79
C VAL A 217 -39.31 0.09 4.59
N PRO A 218 -39.45 1.37 4.23
CA PRO A 218 -40.35 1.81 3.17
C PRO A 218 -39.90 1.29 1.79
N ILE A 219 -40.85 0.88 0.95
CA ILE A 219 -40.58 0.53 -0.46
C ILE A 219 -40.80 1.82 -1.28
N PRO A 220 -39.82 2.28 -2.09
CA PRO A 220 -40.00 3.44 -2.95
C PRO A 220 -41.27 3.29 -3.77
N LYS A 221 -42.14 4.29 -3.64
CA LYS A 221 -43.46 4.30 -4.26
C LYS A 221 -43.57 5.53 -5.14
N LEU A 222 -43.64 5.28 -6.44
CA LEU A 222 -43.69 6.27 -7.48
C LEU A 222 -45.12 6.36 -8.02
N THR A 223 -45.75 7.53 -7.92
CA THR A 223 -47.10 7.74 -8.44
C THR A 223 -47.07 8.72 -9.60
N PHE A 224 -47.37 8.24 -10.81
CA PHE A 224 -47.63 9.08 -11.97
C PHE A 224 -49.09 9.56 -11.93
N LYS A 225 -49.29 10.87 -12.04
CA LYS A 225 -50.59 11.50 -12.17
C LYS A 225 -50.77 11.93 -13.63
N TYR A 226 -51.77 11.39 -14.32
CA TYR A 226 -52.10 11.74 -15.69
C TYR A 226 -53.62 11.87 -15.84
N GLY A 227 -54.10 13.12 -15.93
CA GLY A 227 -55.53 13.41 -15.85
C GLY A 227 -56.10 13.00 -14.48
N ALA A 228 -57.21 12.25 -14.48
CA ALA A 228 -57.84 11.72 -13.27
C ALA A 228 -57.27 10.36 -12.81
N GLU A 229 -56.35 9.76 -13.58
CA GLU A 229 -55.80 8.44 -13.29
C GLU A 229 -54.43 8.53 -12.61
N ASN A 230 -54.22 7.68 -11.60
CA ASN A 230 -53.00 7.61 -10.82
C ASN A 230 -52.37 6.21 -10.96
N VAL A 231 -51.22 6.11 -11.63
CA VAL A 231 -50.47 4.85 -11.73
C VAL A 231 -49.41 4.81 -10.64
N THR A 232 -49.57 3.89 -9.70
CA THR A 232 -48.61 3.62 -8.62
C THR A 232 -47.69 2.48 -9.03
N LEU A 233 -46.37 2.69 -8.95
CA LEU A 233 -45.34 1.66 -9.07
C LEU A 233 -44.58 1.56 -7.73
N GLU A 234 -44.29 0.33 -7.30
CA GLU A 234 -43.54 0.03 -6.06
C GLU A 234 -42.35 -0.85 -6.43
N ASN A 235 -41.14 -0.27 -6.52
CA ASN A 235 -39.93 -0.96 -7.02
C ASN A 235 -38.66 -0.48 -6.32
N GLY A 236 -37.74 -1.40 -6.04
CA GLY A 236 -36.41 -1.10 -5.50
C GLY A 236 -35.31 -0.94 -6.57
N ASN A 237 -35.67 -0.99 -7.84
CA ASN A 237 -34.80 -0.81 -9.01
C ASN A 237 -35.26 0.40 -9.83
N PRO A 238 -34.46 0.88 -10.81
CA PRO A 238 -34.92 1.90 -11.76
C PRO A 238 -36.23 1.49 -12.44
N TYR A 239 -37.17 2.43 -12.53
CA TYR A 239 -38.45 2.30 -13.21
C TYR A 239 -38.25 2.46 -14.72
N ASN A 240 -38.51 1.41 -15.49
CA ASN A 240 -38.49 1.50 -16.95
C ASN A 240 -39.80 2.11 -17.45
N ILE A 241 -39.72 3.28 -18.06
CA ILE A 241 -40.82 3.99 -18.72
C ILE A 241 -40.69 3.73 -20.22
N GLN A 242 -41.68 3.08 -20.82
CA GLN A 242 -41.76 2.88 -22.27
C GLN A 242 -42.79 3.84 -22.88
N VAL A 243 -42.47 4.37 -24.06
CA VAL A 243 -43.32 5.24 -24.87
C VAL A 243 -43.42 4.69 -26.31
N SER A 244 -44.42 5.17 -27.06
CA SER A 244 -44.69 4.66 -28.42
C SER A 244 -43.71 5.16 -29.48
N ASN A 245 -43.16 6.37 -29.29
CA ASN A 245 -42.21 7.01 -30.20
C ASN A 245 -40.81 7.04 -29.59
N ASN A 246 -39.77 7.17 -30.41
CA ASN A 246 -38.42 7.41 -29.90
C ASN A 246 -38.38 8.74 -29.12
N ILE A 247 -37.76 8.69 -27.95
CA ILE A 247 -37.52 9.86 -27.09
C ILE A 247 -36.48 10.77 -27.78
N LYS A 248 -36.59 12.08 -27.53
CA LYS A 248 -35.64 13.13 -27.94
C LYS A 248 -35.11 13.94 -26.75
N ASN A 249 -35.92 14.14 -25.71
CA ASN A 249 -35.51 14.75 -24.46
C ASN A 249 -36.35 14.24 -23.28
N ILE A 250 -35.79 14.26 -22.07
CA ILE A 250 -36.50 14.05 -20.82
C ILE A 250 -36.12 15.20 -19.90
N ASP A 251 -37.11 16.01 -19.53
CA ASP A 251 -36.96 17.11 -18.58
C ASP A 251 -37.62 16.73 -17.24
N ILE A 252 -36.94 16.97 -16.12
CA ILE A 252 -37.40 16.60 -14.78
C ILE A 252 -37.27 17.82 -13.86
N SER A 253 -38.39 18.40 -13.46
CA SER A 253 -38.44 19.70 -12.79
C SER A 253 -37.82 19.73 -11.38
N ASN A 254 -37.53 18.57 -10.79
CA ASN A 254 -36.89 18.46 -9.48
C ASN A 254 -36.06 17.16 -9.40
N PRO A 255 -34.77 17.19 -9.78
CA PRO A 255 -33.93 15.99 -9.81
C PRO A 255 -33.62 15.39 -8.44
N THR A 256 -33.89 16.12 -7.33
CA THR A 256 -33.76 15.56 -5.97
C THR A 256 -34.83 14.52 -5.64
N VAL A 257 -35.93 14.49 -6.41
CA VAL A 257 -37.05 13.56 -6.22
C VAL A 257 -36.89 12.35 -7.14
N ALA A 258 -36.58 12.57 -8.42
CA ALA A 258 -36.31 11.50 -9.38
C ALA A 258 -35.35 11.97 -10.48
N TYR A 259 -34.59 11.05 -11.08
CA TYR A 259 -33.66 11.32 -12.18
C TYR A 259 -33.66 10.16 -13.20
N SER A 260 -33.28 10.44 -14.44
CA SER A 260 -33.08 9.40 -15.47
C SER A 260 -31.67 8.81 -15.36
N THR A 261 -31.51 7.49 -15.52
CA THR A 261 -30.19 6.83 -15.50
C THR A 261 -29.62 6.55 -16.90
N ASP A 262 -30.39 6.81 -17.95
CA ASP A 262 -29.95 6.63 -19.33
C ASP A 262 -29.66 8.00 -19.99
N GLU A 263 -28.43 8.19 -20.47
CA GLU A 263 -28.05 9.39 -21.24
C GLU A 263 -28.29 9.26 -22.77
N SER A 264 -28.45 8.03 -23.29
CA SER A 264 -28.45 7.76 -24.74
C SER A 264 -29.85 7.83 -25.36
N ILE A 265 -30.24 9.03 -25.76
CA ILE A 265 -31.56 9.30 -26.31
C ILE A 265 -31.62 8.94 -27.82
N ASN A 266 -31.98 7.70 -28.11
CA ASN A 266 -32.38 7.23 -29.46
C ASN A 266 -33.25 5.95 -29.45
N GLY A 267 -33.92 5.68 -28.32
CA GLY A 267 -34.85 4.56 -28.13
C GLY A 267 -36.21 5.01 -27.62
N ASN A 268 -37.14 4.08 -27.48
CA ASN A 268 -38.51 4.33 -27.03
C ASN A 268 -38.73 4.00 -25.53
N SER A 269 -37.66 3.95 -24.74
CA SER A 269 -37.69 3.66 -23.31
C SER A 269 -36.63 4.43 -22.54
N CYS A 270 -36.88 4.73 -21.27
CA CYS A 270 -35.91 5.30 -20.35
C CYS A 270 -36.05 4.72 -18.93
N LEU A 271 -34.93 4.58 -18.23
CA LEU A 271 -34.87 4.20 -16.83
C LEU A 271 -34.90 5.43 -15.93
N LEU A 272 -35.83 5.48 -14.98
CA LEU A 272 -35.98 6.52 -13.98
C LEU A 272 -35.69 5.97 -12.57
N LYS A 273 -34.78 6.57 -11.81
CA LYS A 273 -34.62 6.31 -10.37
C LYS A 273 -35.33 7.36 -9.54
N THR A 274 -35.82 6.95 -8.39
CA THR A 274 -36.37 7.85 -7.35
C THR A 274 -35.35 8.03 -6.25
N LEU A 275 -35.17 9.26 -5.77
CA LEU A 275 -34.23 9.61 -4.71
C LEU A 275 -34.98 9.96 -3.43
N GLU A 276 -35.38 11.22 -3.25
CA GLU A 276 -36.08 11.69 -2.04
C GLU A 276 -37.61 11.74 -2.22
N PRO A 277 -38.40 11.61 -1.13
CA PRO A 277 -39.83 11.85 -1.17
C PRO A 277 -40.17 13.30 -1.52
N GLY A 278 -41.08 13.50 -2.47
CA GLY A 278 -41.51 14.80 -2.97
C GLY A 278 -42.27 14.69 -4.29
N GLU A 279 -42.55 15.82 -4.93
CA GLU A 279 -43.14 15.86 -6.28
C GLU A 279 -42.17 16.48 -7.29
N CYS A 280 -42.17 15.95 -8.49
CA CYS A 280 -41.49 16.49 -9.67
C CYS A 280 -42.41 16.37 -10.88
N VAL A 281 -42.19 17.19 -11.91
CA VAL A 281 -42.86 17.05 -13.21
C VAL A 281 -41.87 16.44 -14.18
N ILE A 282 -42.26 15.34 -14.82
CA ILE A 282 -41.48 14.69 -15.88
C ILE A 282 -42.13 15.03 -17.22
N THR A 283 -41.34 15.57 -18.15
CA THR A 283 -41.75 15.87 -19.52
C THR A 283 -40.87 15.13 -20.51
N ILE A 284 -41.42 14.10 -21.15
CA ILE A 284 -40.79 13.36 -22.24
C ILE A 284 -41.17 14.06 -23.55
N THR A 285 -40.16 14.47 -24.33
CA THR A 285 -40.35 15.01 -25.68
C THR A 285 -39.89 13.96 -26.69
N ASP A 286 -40.70 13.66 -27.71
CA ASP A 286 -40.35 12.70 -28.76
C ASP A 286 -39.54 13.33 -29.91
N ILE A 287 -39.05 12.50 -30.84
CA ILE A 287 -38.30 12.96 -32.03
C ILE A 287 -39.07 13.93 -32.94
N TYR A 288 -40.41 13.93 -32.87
CA TYR A 288 -41.30 14.82 -33.62
C TYR A 288 -41.65 16.12 -32.85
N GLY A 289 -41.16 16.27 -31.61
CA GLY A 289 -41.40 17.43 -30.75
C GLY A 289 -42.69 17.38 -29.93
N GLN A 290 -43.42 16.26 -29.96
CA GLN A 290 -44.61 16.06 -29.13
C GLN A 290 -44.18 15.84 -27.67
N LYS A 291 -44.97 16.34 -26.72
CA LYS A 291 -44.65 16.29 -25.28
C LYS A 291 -45.67 15.46 -24.52
N LEU A 292 -45.16 14.49 -23.75
CA LEU A 292 -45.90 13.77 -22.73
C LEU A 292 -45.43 14.26 -21.36
N THR A 293 -46.31 14.90 -20.60
CA THR A 293 -46.01 15.44 -19.26
C THR A 293 -46.84 14.73 -18.20
N SER A 294 -46.21 14.34 -17.09
CA SER A 294 -46.88 13.79 -15.91
C SER A 294 -46.28 14.36 -14.63
N THR A 295 -47.13 14.64 -13.64
CA THR A 295 -46.66 14.94 -12.29
C THR A 295 -46.39 13.64 -11.55
N VAL A 296 -45.24 13.55 -10.91
CA VAL A 296 -44.68 12.33 -10.37
C VAL A 296 -44.38 12.54 -8.88
N SER A 297 -45.11 11.83 -8.04
CA SER A 297 -44.98 11.88 -6.58
C SER A 297 -44.20 10.67 -6.08
N VAL A 298 -43.03 10.90 -5.50
CA VAL A 298 -42.29 9.90 -4.72
C VAL A 298 -42.74 10.02 -3.28
N THR A 299 -43.31 8.97 -2.70
CA THR A 299 -43.75 9.02 -1.28
C THR A 299 -42.77 8.37 -0.31
N GLN A 300 -41.78 7.62 -0.81
CA GLN A 300 -40.87 6.78 -0.03
C GLN A 300 -39.46 6.78 -0.67
N LYS A 301 -38.41 6.89 0.14
CA LYS A 301 -37.00 7.03 -0.27
C LYS A 301 -36.41 5.70 -0.76
N LEU A 302 -35.50 5.75 -1.74
CA LEU A 302 -34.66 4.62 -2.14
C LEU A 302 -33.43 4.51 -1.21
N ASP A 303 -33.33 3.39 -0.48
CA ASP A 303 -32.16 3.06 0.34
C ASP A 303 -31.02 2.55 -0.55
N ASP A 304 -29.91 3.28 -0.58
CA ASP A 304 -28.66 2.83 -1.20
C ASP A 304 -27.95 1.80 -0.28
N PRO A 305 -27.60 0.60 -0.77
CA PRO A 305 -26.87 -0.42 0.00
C PRO A 305 -25.44 -0.03 0.44
N HIS A 306 -24.93 1.16 0.09
CA HIS A 306 -23.58 1.61 0.43
C HIS A 306 -23.39 2.20 1.84
N THR A 307 -24.41 2.21 2.71
CA THR A 307 -24.28 2.58 4.14
C THR A 307 -23.63 1.47 4.99
N GLN A 308 -22.39 1.11 4.68
CA GLN A 308 -21.66 0.03 5.38
C GLN A 308 -20.82 0.52 6.57
N THR A 309 -21.49 0.96 7.65
CA THR A 309 -20.83 1.36 8.90
C THR A 309 -20.32 0.15 9.70
N SER A 310 -19.10 0.25 10.24
CA SER A 310 -18.31 -0.91 10.70
C SER A 310 -18.39 -1.21 12.21
N TYR A 311 -19.56 -1.03 12.83
CA TYR A 311 -19.83 -1.51 14.19
C TYR A 311 -21.33 -1.69 14.45
N THR A 312 -21.68 -2.50 15.45
CA THR A 312 -23.06 -2.60 15.95
C THR A 312 -23.13 -1.90 17.30
N ALA A 313 -23.56 -0.63 17.31
CA ALA A 313 -23.94 0.03 18.55
C ALA A 313 -25.37 -0.38 18.90
N THR A 314 -25.63 -0.66 20.18
CA THR A 314 -26.97 -1.04 20.65
C THR A 314 -27.88 0.15 20.93
N SER A 315 -27.31 1.36 21.01
CA SER A 315 -28.02 2.64 21.11
C SER A 315 -27.10 3.82 20.71
N GLU A 316 -27.72 4.95 20.35
CA GLU A 316 -27.04 6.24 20.14
C GLU A 316 -27.52 7.25 21.19
N THR A 317 -26.60 8.05 21.75
CA THR A 317 -26.90 9.13 22.70
C THR A 317 -26.14 10.40 22.34
N VAL A 318 -26.76 11.57 22.49
CA VAL A 318 -26.12 12.86 22.19
C VAL A 318 -25.39 13.38 23.42
N ASP A 319 -24.15 13.84 23.25
CA ASP A 319 -23.41 14.59 24.26
C ASP A 319 -22.92 15.92 23.65
N SER A 320 -23.47 17.03 24.15
CA SER A 320 -23.15 18.37 23.67
C SER A 320 -21.78 18.88 24.15
N ALA A 321 -21.11 18.20 25.08
CA ALA A 321 -19.73 18.51 25.47
C ALA A 321 -18.70 17.98 24.46
N LEU A 322 -19.11 17.15 23.50
CA LEU A 322 -18.24 16.65 22.45
C LEU A 322 -17.83 17.78 21.48
N PRO A 323 -16.57 17.82 21.05
CA PRO A 323 -16.04 18.89 20.22
C PRO A 323 -16.67 18.88 18.82
N VAL A 324 -17.07 20.04 18.33
CA VAL A 324 -17.64 20.21 17.00
C VAL A 324 -16.51 20.22 15.96
N PRO A 325 -16.49 19.28 14.99
CA PRO A 325 -15.47 19.27 13.94
C PRO A 325 -15.64 20.43 12.95
N THR A 326 -14.51 20.97 12.48
CA THR A 326 -14.49 21.92 11.36
C THR A 326 -14.17 21.17 10.07
N ILE A 327 -14.99 21.36 9.04
CA ILE A 327 -14.67 20.94 7.67
C ILE A 327 -13.62 21.90 7.12
N LYS A 328 -12.39 21.42 6.89
CA LYS A 328 -11.28 22.24 6.39
C LYS A 328 -11.25 22.28 4.86
N SER A 329 -11.48 21.14 4.21
CA SER A 329 -11.63 21.02 2.75
C SER A 329 -12.56 19.84 2.41
N ILE A 330 -13.05 19.84 1.18
CA ILE A 330 -13.78 18.74 0.57
C ILE A 330 -13.10 18.50 -0.77
N ASP A 331 -12.36 17.41 -0.88
CA ASP A 331 -11.72 17.01 -2.13
C ASP A 331 -12.57 15.95 -2.81
N TYR A 332 -12.58 15.95 -4.14
CA TYR A 332 -13.54 15.14 -4.89
C TYR A 332 -13.05 14.79 -6.29
N GLY A 333 -13.63 13.74 -6.84
CA GLY A 333 -13.33 13.25 -8.18
C GLY A 333 -14.45 12.35 -8.68
N ASP A 334 -14.20 11.65 -9.79
CA ASP A 334 -15.19 10.79 -10.43
C ASP A 334 -15.74 9.72 -9.46
N GLY A 335 -16.97 9.93 -9.00
CA GLY A 335 -17.70 9.04 -8.08
C GLY A 335 -17.26 9.03 -6.60
N TRP A 336 -16.45 9.99 -6.13
CA TRP A 336 -15.99 10.04 -4.73
C TRP A 336 -15.80 11.46 -4.16
N MET A 337 -15.88 11.58 -2.83
CA MET A 337 -15.62 12.80 -2.06
C MET A 337 -14.95 12.47 -0.72
N ASP A 338 -13.81 13.10 -0.42
CA ASP A 338 -13.11 13.01 0.87
C ASP A 338 -13.27 14.33 1.65
N VAL A 339 -13.86 14.24 2.85
CA VAL A 339 -14.16 15.39 3.69
C VAL A 339 -13.15 15.48 4.82
N HIS A 340 -12.23 16.44 4.73
CA HIS A 340 -11.15 16.63 5.69
C HIS A 340 -11.63 17.39 6.89
N CYS A 341 -11.67 16.70 8.03
CA CYS A 341 -12.08 17.23 9.30
C CYS A 341 -10.83 17.56 10.13
N ARG A 342 -10.72 18.82 10.57
CA ARG A 342 -9.76 19.24 11.59
C ARG A 342 -10.51 19.65 12.85
N GLY A 343 -10.13 19.07 13.97
CA GLY A 343 -10.56 19.49 15.31
C GLY A 343 -9.36 19.79 16.21
N THR A 344 -9.55 20.71 17.15
CA THR A 344 -8.61 20.99 18.24
C THR A 344 -8.67 19.88 19.29
N LEU A 345 -8.29 18.66 18.93
CA LEU A 345 -8.47 17.46 19.76
C LEU A 345 -7.16 17.06 20.43
N SER A 346 -7.19 16.83 21.73
CA SER A 346 -6.01 16.39 22.47
C SER A 346 -5.87 14.87 22.38
N GLN A 347 -4.64 14.38 22.40
CA GLN A 347 -4.34 12.94 22.39
C GLN A 347 -4.80 12.21 23.68
N SER A 348 -5.31 12.96 24.66
CA SER A 348 -5.86 12.48 25.94
C SER A 348 -7.36 12.21 25.95
N ASP A 349 -8.09 12.61 24.90
CA ASP A 349 -9.56 12.52 24.88
C ASP A 349 -10.09 11.12 24.52
N SER A 350 -11.24 10.74 25.06
CA SER A 350 -11.82 9.38 24.95
C SER A 350 -12.58 9.13 23.64
N TYR A 351 -12.19 9.79 22.56
CA TYR A 351 -12.92 9.81 21.27
C TYR A 351 -12.32 8.86 20.23
N ILE A 352 -13.14 8.42 19.28
CA ILE A 352 -12.76 7.39 18.30
C ILE A 352 -12.79 7.93 16.87
N GLY A 353 -13.66 8.88 16.56
CA GLY A 353 -13.93 9.18 15.16
C GLY A 353 -14.77 10.38 14.81
N TYR A 354 -14.93 10.55 13.49
CA TYR A 354 -15.88 11.45 12.84
C TYR A 354 -16.94 10.66 12.10
N GLU A 355 -18.18 11.12 12.15
CA GLU A 355 -19.27 10.65 11.30
C GLU A 355 -19.72 11.79 10.40
N GLY A 356 -19.77 11.55 9.08
CA GLY A 356 -20.28 12.49 8.09
C GLY A 356 -21.56 11.99 7.44
N TYR A 357 -22.48 12.92 7.22
CA TYR A 357 -23.72 12.71 6.47
C TYR A 357 -23.65 13.49 5.15
N LEU A 358 -24.02 12.82 4.07
CA LEU A 358 -24.17 13.37 2.72
C LEU A 358 -25.67 13.46 2.38
N SER A 359 -26.11 14.49 1.64
CA SER A 359 -27.49 14.61 1.14
C SER A 359 -27.57 15.48 -0.12
N TYR A 360 -28.61 15.33 -0.93
CA TYR A 360 -28.93 16.24 -2.04
C TYR A 360 -29.56 17.57 -1.59
N ASN A 361 -29.86 17.74 -0.29
CA ASN A 361 -30.43 18.97 0.25
C ASN A 361 -29.79 19.38 1.59
N ASN A 362 -29.75 20.69 1.84
CA ASN A 362 -29.21 21.28 3.07
C ASN A 362 -30.05 21.02 4.33
N GLN A 363 -31.27 20.50 4.22
CA GLN A 363 -32.10 20.21 5.40
C GLN A 363 -31.74 18.85 6.03
N PHE A 364 -31.03 17.97 5.32
CA PHE A 364 -30.72 16.60 5.75
C PHE A 364 -31.94 15.84 6.28
N LYS A 365 -33.13 16.15 5.74
CA LYS A 365 -34.39 15.53 6.17
C LYS A 365 -34.29 14.00 6.08
N TYR A 366 -33.54 13.54 5.06
CA TYR A 366 -32.94 12.21 4.96
C TYR A 366 -31.53 12.35 4.34
N SER A 367 -30.53 11.64 4.87
CA SER A 367 -29.18 11.54 4.27
C SER A 367 -29.14 10.43 3.22
N ILE A 368 -28.33 10.56 2.17
CA ILE A 368 -28.13 9.53 1.13
C ILE A 368 -27.01 8.56 1.47
N GLN A 369 -25.96 9.05 2.14
CA GLN A 369 -24.83 8.23 2.58
C GLN A 369 -24.37 8.70 3.96
N VAL A 370 -23.89 7.75 4.75
CA VAL A 370 -23.27 7.97 6.06
C VAL A 370 -21.92 7.26 6.04
N SER A 371 -20.86 7.98 6.40
CA SER A 371 -19.50 7.46 6.44
C SER A 371 -18.78 7.87 7.72
N GLN A 372 -17.76 7.11 8.11
CA GLN A 372 -17.14 7.17 9.44
C GLN A 372 -15.62 6.97 9.39
N ALA A 373 -14.90 7.86 10.05
CA ALA A 373 -13.46 7.79 10.28
C ALA A 373 -13.19 7.20 11.68
N VAL A 374 -12.44 6.10 11.80
CA VAL A 374 -12.21 5.38 13.08
C VAL A 374 -10.77 5.50 13.64
N ASN A 375 -9.89 6.29 12.99
CA ASN A 375 -8.50 6.49 13.42
C ASN A 375 -8.09 7.96 13.18
N VAL A 376 -8.62 8.88 14.00
CA VAL A 376 -8.23 10.30 13.98
C VAL A 376 -6.86 10.45 14.66
N VAL A 377 -5.93 11.18 14.03
CA VAL A 377 -4.58 11.44 14.56
C VAL A 377 -4.42 12.94 14.76
N ASP A 378 -4.10 13.36 15.98
CA ASP A 378 -3.90 14.76 16.38
C ASP A 378 -5.06 15.70 15.94
N GLY A 379 -6.29 15.17 15.99
CA GLY A 379 -7.50 15.87 15.58
C GLY A 379 -7.74 15.98 14.06
N ALA A 380 -6.90 15.36 13.23
CA ALA A 380 -7.10 15.25 11.79
C ALA A 380 -7.69 13.87 11.43
N GLY A 381 -8.70 13.87 10.55
CA GLY A 381 -9.30 12.66 9.99
C GLY A 381 -10.24 12.95 8.82
N ASN A 382 -10.37 11.99 7.92
CA ASN A 382 -11.16 12.12 6.69
C ASN A 382 -12.42 11.24 6.72
N VAL A 383 -13.56 11.81 6.32
CA VAL A 383 -14.78 11.03 6.06
C VAL A 383 -14.92 10.84 4.55
N CYS A 384 -14.78 9.59 4.09
CA CYS A 384 -14.78 9.23 2.68
C CYS A 384 -16.17 8.80 2.19
N PHE A 385 -16.66 9.41 1.11
CA PHE A 385 -17.88 9.03 0.41
C PHE A 385 -17.51 8.50 -0.98
N SER A 386 -18.18 7.44 -1.44
CA SER A 386 -17.85 6.76 -2.70
C SER A 386 -19.07 6.08 -3.32
N SER A 387 -18.97 5.75 -4.61
CA SER A 387 -20.11 5.38 -5.47
C SER A 387 -21.13 6.52 -5.63
N LEU A 388 -20.64 7.76 -5.73
CA LEU A 388 -21.51 8.93 -5.90
C LEU A 388 -21.89 9.14 -7.37
N ASP A 389 -23.08 9.70 -7.62
CA ASP A 389 -23.51 10.06 -8.97
C ASP A 389 -22.89 11.42 -9.36
N THR A 390 -22.30 11.50 -10.54
CA THR A 390 -21.73 12.74 -11.08
C THR A 390 -22.81 13.67 -11.63
N GLY A 391 -22.53 14.98 -11.67
CA GLY A 391 -23.48 16.00 -12.14
C GLY A 391 -24.43 16.55 -11.07
N TYR A 392 -24.17 16.33 -9.78
CA TYR A 392 -25.05 16.73 -8.68
C TYR A 392 -24.40 17.63 -7.62
N SER A 393 -25.22 18.52 -7.05
CA SER A 393 -24.92 19.25 -5.83
C SER A 393 -25.13 18.38 -4.59
N TYR A 394 -24.10 18.27 -3.77
CA TYR A 394 -24.13 17.58 -2.49
C TYR A 394 -23.98 18.54 -1.30
N TYR A 395 -24.64 18.21 -0.20
CA TYR A 395 -24.56 18.89 1.09
C TYR A 395 -24.00 17.94 2.14
N ILE A 396 -23.03 18.43 2.92
CA ILE A 396 -22.24 17.66 3.88
C ILE A 396 -22.30 18.31 5.25
N LYS A 397 -22.44 17.49 6.29
CA LYS A 397 -22.15 17.86 7.68
C LYS A 397 -21.44 16.71 8.39
N VAL A 398 -20.60 17.02 9.36
CA VAL A 398 -19.80 16.04 10.14
C VAL A 398 -19.99 16.27 11.64
N ARG A 399 -19.84 15.22 12.45
CA ARG A 399 -19.84 15.29 13.92
C ARG A 399 -18.81 14.34 14.52
N SER A 400 -18.30 14.66 15.69
CA SER A 400 -17.44 13.75 16.47
C SER A 400 -18.26 12.62 17.11
N TYR A 401 -17.63 11.47 17.36
CA TYR A 401 -18.24 10.39 18.14
C TYR A 401 -17.23 9.54 18.93
N THR A 402 -17.75 8.83 19.93
CA THR A 402 -17.06 7.76 20.65
C THR A 402 -17.96 6.53 20.82
N ILE A 403 -17.38 5.41 21.22
CA ILE A 403 -18.08 4.16 21.53
C ILE A 403 -17.65 3.69 22.92
N HIS A 404 -18.61 3.64 23.85
CA HIS A 404 -18.40 3.13 25.20
C HIS A 404 -19.43 2.03 25.49
N ASN A 405 -18.96 0.82 25.85
CA ASN A 405 -19.83 -0.34 26.15
C ASN A 405 -20.91 -0.65 25.08
N ASN A 406 -20.56 -0.54 23.78
CA ASN A 406 -21.45 -0.65 22.61
C ASN A 406 -22.54 0.45 22.50
N VAL A 407 -22.47 1.52 23.28
CA VAL A 407 -23.25 2.75 23.07
C VAL A 407 -22.41 3.72 22.25
N LYS A 408 -22.98 4.28 21.19
CA LYS A 408 -22.35 5.33 20.38
C LYS A 408 -22.76 6.69 20.95
N ILE A 409 -21.79 7.49 21.38
CA ILE A 409 -22.02 8.84 21.90
C ILE A 409 -21.61 9.83 20.80
N VAL A 410 -22.49 10.75 20.43
CA VAL A 410 -22.35 11.63 19.26
C VAL A 410 -22.43 13.10 19.63
N GLY A 411 -21.56 13.91 19.02
CA GLY A 411 -21.49 15.34 19.26
C GLY A 411 -22.43 16.18 18.41
N PRO A 412 -22.39 17.51 18.57
CA PRO A 412 -23.09 18.43 17.69
C PRO A 412 -22.56 18.36 16.26
N TRP A 413 -23.43 18.71 15.30
CA TRP A 413 -23.06 18.80 13.88
C TRP A 413 -22.21 20.05 13.60
N SER A 414 -21.29 19.93 12.65
CA SER A 414 -20.62 21.05 11.99
C SER A 414 -21.61 21.96 11.26
N GLU A 415 -21.11 23.10 10.78
CA GLU A 415 -21.76 23.80 9.67
C GLU A 415 -21.98 22.89 8.46
N ILE A 416 -22.93 23.27 7.62
CA ILE A 416 -23.25 22.55 6.39
C ILE A 416 -22.43 23.14 5.25
N ARG A 417 -21.67 22.29 4.55
CA ARG A 417 -20.95 22.66 3.33
C ARG A 417 -21.67 22.11 2.10
N LYS A 418 -21.68 22.88 1.01
CA LYS A 418 -22.09 22.43 -0.33
C LYS A 418 -20.83 22.12 -1.14
N ALA A 419 -20.86 21.06 -1.93
CA ALA A 419 -19.89 20.79 -2.99
C ALA A 419 -20.63 20.29 -4.23
N ASP A 420 -20.15 20.66 -5.41
CA ASP A 420 -20.78 20.36 -6.69
C ASP A 420 -19.94 19.31 -7.40
N LEU A 421 -20.41 18.05 -7.43
CA LEU A 421 -19.67 16.94 -8.03
C LEU A 421 -19.88 16.96 -9.56
N PRO A 422 -18.85 17.31 -10.35
CA PRO A 422 -19.03 17.56 -11.78
C PRO A 422 -19.28 16.30 -12.61
N THR A 423 -19.69 16.50 -13.86
CA THR A 423 -19.70 15.45 -14.90
C THR A 423 -18.38 15.51 -15.67
N TYR A 424 -17.64 14.40 -15.71
CA TYR A 424 -16.23 14.36 -16.18
C TYR A 424 -16.04 13.88 -17.62
N ASP A 425 -16.96 13.06 -18.13
CA ASP A 425 -16.89 12.33 -19.39
C ASP A 425 -17.62 13.04 -20.55
N LYS A 426 -18.65 13.82 -20.23
CA LYS A 426 -19.48 14.58 -21.17
C LYS A 426 -18.93 15.98 -21.41
N LYS A 427 -18.80 16.38 -22.67
CA LYS A 427 -18.46 17.77 -23.04
C LYS A 427 -19.67 18.68 -22.85
N GLY A 428 -19.53 19.71 -22.03
CA GLY A 428 -20.55 20.71 -21.74
C GLY A 428 -20.68 21.79 -22.81
N THR A 429 -21.67 22.67 -22.63
CA THR A 429 -21.91 23.86 -23.47
C THR A 429 -21.52 25.17 -22.80
N THR A 430 -21.26 25.16 -21.49
CA THR A 430 -20.85 26.31 -20.70
C THR A 430 -19.41 26.73 -21.08
N PRO A 431 -19.12 28.00 -21.37
CA PRO A 431 -17.75 28.45 -21.64
C PRO A 431 -16.87 28.32 -20.39
N ALA A 432 -15.56 28.19 -20.59
CA ALA A 432 -14.60 28.22 -19.49
C ALA A 432 -14.65 29.58 -18.75
N LYS A 433 -14.50 29.53 -17.43
CA LYS A 433 -14.62 30.67 -16.53
C LYS A 433 -13.27 31.28 -16.13
N TYR A 434 -12.25 30.44 -15.95
CA TYR A 434 -10.94 30.84 -15.45
C TYR A 434 -9.86 30.68 -16.53
N THR A 435 -8.68 31.23 -16.25
CA THR A 435 -7.52 31.17 -17.14
C THR A 435 -6.50 30.12 -16.67
N TYR A 436 -5.77 29.49 -17.59
CA TYR A 436 -4.74 28.48 -17.27
C TYR A 436 -3.49 28.71 -18.12
N GLU A 437 -2.34 28.88 -17.47
CA GLU A 437 -1.03 28.99 -18.11
C GLU A 437 -0.04 28.06 -17.40
N ILE A 438 0.88 27.41 -18.14
CA ILE A 438 1.90 26.51 -17.57
C ILE A 438 3.26 27.22 -17.55
N TYR A 439 3.95 27.11 -16.42
CA TYR A 439 5.30 27.62 -16.22
C TYR A 439 6.26 26.56 -15.68
N GLY A 440 7.44 26.45 -16.28
CA GLY A 440 8.59 25.75 -15.72
C GLY A 440 9.33 26.62 -14.70
N LEU A 441 9.63 26.03 -13.54
CA LEU A 441 10.16 26.73 -12.36
C LEU A 441 11.68 26.96 -12.38
N ASP A 442 12.39 26.14 -13.14
CA ASP A 442 13.85 26.19 -13.27
C ASP A 442 14.32 27.54 -13.84
N LYS A 443 15.20 28.22 -13.11
CA LYS A 443 15.81 29.51 -13.49
C LYS A 443 16.61 29.42 -14.79
N GLN A 444 17.14 28.24 -15.13
CA GLN A 444 17.85 28.00 -16.39
C GLN A 444 16.90 27.87 -17.58
N LYS A 445 15.58 27.79 -17.33
CA LYS A 445 14.51 27.65 -18.33
C LYS A 445 14.69 26.42 -19.23
N ALA A 446 15.34 25.38 -18.70
CA ALA A 446 15.69 24.17 -19.42
C ALA A 446 14.44 23.49 -20.01
N ASP A 447 14.65 22.76 -21.11
CA ASP A 447 13.62 21.92 -21.71
C ASP A 447 13.15 20.80 -20.75
N ILE A 448 12.07 20.15 -21.13
CA ILE A 448 11.57 18.97 -20.44
C ILE A 448 12.26 17.76 -21.06
N TYR A 449 12.73 16.82 -20.24
CA TYR A 449 13.42 15.62 -20.67
C TYR A 449 12.68 14.38 -20.16
N THR A 450 12.82 13.25 -20.85
CA THR A 450 12.36 11.95 -20.33
C THR A 450 13.01 11.61 -18.99
N ASP A 451 12.30 10.83 -18.19
CA ASP A 451 12.73 10.31 -16.88
C ASP A 451 13.15 11.35 -15.82
N CYS A 452 13.05 12.64 -16.15
CA CYS A 452 13.26 13.78 -15.26
C CYS A 452 11.92 14.27 -14.72
N SER A 453 11.57 13.89 -13.49
CA SER A 453 10.39 14.42 -12.80
C SER A 453 10.51 15.94 -12.63
N LYS A 454 9.53 16.72 -13.12
CA LYS A 454 9.52 18.19 -12.97
C LYS A 454 8.21 18.71 -12.36
N PRO A 455 8.27 19.64 -11.38
CA PRO A 455 7.13 20.44 -10.96
C PRO A 455 6.87 21.56 -11.98
N LEU A 456 5.62 21.72 -12.40
CA LEU A 456 5.16 22.83 -13.23
C LEU A 456 4.15 23.67 -12.44
N PHE A 457 4.22 24.99 -12.59
CA PHE A 457 3.24 25.92 -12.04
C PHE A 457 2.12 26.17 -13.04
N ILE A 458 0.89 25.88 -12.60
CA ILE A 458 -0.35 26.16 -13.29
C ILE A 458 -0.87 27.48 -12.73
N LYS A 459 -0.61 28.58 -13.42
CA LYS A 459 -1.13 29.89 -13.06
C LYS A 459 -2.60 29.96 -13.44
N THR A 460 -3.46 30.14 -12.44
CA THR A 460 -4.92 30.20 -12.61
C THR A 460 -5.58 30.95 -11.46
N ASP A 461 -6.67 31.64 -11.78
CA ASP A 461 -7.59 32.28 -10.83
C ASP A 461 -8.70 31.34 -10.33
N ASN A 462 -8.73 30.09 -10.79
CA ASN A 462 -9.64 29.07 -10.25
C ASN A 462 -9.32 28.79 -8.76
N PRO A 463 -10.29 28.94 -7.84
CA PRO A 463 -10.07 28.67 -6.42
C PRO A 463 -10.17 27.18 -6.04
N ASP A 464 -10.74 26.32 -6.90
CA ASP A 464 -11.06 24.92 -6.56
C ASP A 464 -10.20 23.92 -7.38
N PRO A 465 -9.22 23.23 -6.76
CA PRO A 465 -8.34 22.27 -7.43
C PRO A 465 -9.04 21.01 -7.95
N ASN A 466 -10.26 20.72 -7.49
CA ASN A 466 -11.03 19.54 -7.89
C ASN A 466 -11.95 19.85 -9.10
N SER A 467 -12.14 21.13 -9.41
CA SER A 467 -13.00 21.62 -10.50
C SER A 467 -12.29 21.69 -11.87
N PHE A 468 -11.00 21.37 -11.97
CA PHE A 468 -10.27 21.34 -13.23
C PHE A 468 -9.23 20.20 -13.28
N SER A 469 -8.77 19.86 -14.48
CA SER A 469 -7.65 18.94 -14.70
C SER A 469 -6.88 19.29 -15.97
N TRP A 470 -5.72 18.65 -16.13
CA TRP A 470 -4.86 18.72 -17.31
C TRP A 470 -4.78 17.36 -18.00
N ILE A 471 -5.36 17.24 -19.19
CA ILE A 471 -5.43 15.98 -19.93
C ILE A 471 -4.38 15.96 -21.04
N PHE A 472 -3.50 14.97 -21.00
CA PHE A 472 -2.43 14.84 -21.99
C PHE A 472 -2.86 13.92 -23.14
N ASN A 473 -2.74 14.40 -24.38
CA ASN A 473 -2.99 13.65 -25.61
C ASN A 473 -4.33 12.86 -25.62
N GLY A 474 -5.36 13.34 -24.92
CA GLY A 474 -6.64 12.64 -24.80
C GLY A 474 -6.63 11.42 -23.87
N ASN A 475 -5.83 11.46 -22.80
CA ASN A 475 -5.67 10.43 -21.74
C ASN A 475 -4.67 9.30 -22.08
N ASP A 476 -3.51 9.66 -22.61
CA ASP A 476 -2.39 8.75 -22.89
C ASP A 476 -1.78 8.13 -21.61
N SER A 477 -1.86 6.81 -21.48
CA SER A 477 -1.43 6.07 -20.29
C SER A 477 0.08 6.00 -20.07
N ARG A 478 0.90 6.48 -21.02
CA ARG A 478 2.36 6.61 -20.87
C ARG A 478 2.76 7.78 -19.98
N ILE A 479 1.86 8.75 -19.79
CA ILE A 479 2.12 9.94 -18.98
C ILE A 479 1.48 9.72 -17.63
N SER A 480 2.28 9.83 -16.58
CA SER A 480 1.76 9.73 -15.22
C SER A 480 1.91 11.05 -14.50
N ALA A 481 0.80 11.79 -14.47
CA ALA A 481 0.54 12.78 -13.43
C ALA A 481 0.31 12.02 -12.12
N TYR A 482 1.40 11.77 -11.37
CA TYR A 482 1.32 11.06 -10.10
C TYR A 482 0.76 11.98 -9.01
N ARG A 483 -0.39 11.61 -8.41
CA ARG A 483 -0.76 12.10 -7.06
C ARG A 483 0.36 11.70 -6.11
N SER A 484 0.92 12.68 -5.42
CA SER A 484 2.31 12.63 -4.98
C SER A 484 2.46 13.07 -3.53
N GLY A 485 2.80 12.11 -2.65
CA GLY A 485 3.43 12.42 -1.36
C GLY A 485 4.88 12.94 -1.50
N ILE A 486 5.31 13.24 -2.74
CA ILE A 486 6.59 13.79 -3.15
C ILE A 486 6.52 15.33 -3.20
N SER A 487 5.35 15.95 -2.98
CA SER A 487 5.20 17.42 -2.91
C SER A 487 6.16 18.09 -1.91
N ARG A 488 6.52 17.36 -0.84
CA ARG A 488 7.48 17.79 0.20
C ARG A 488 8.96 17.56 -0.15
N PHE A 489 9.30 17.16 -1.38
CA PHE A 489 10.68 16.93 -1.82
C PHE A 489 11.42 18.22 -2.22
N TYR A 490 10.70 19.15 -2.87
CA TYR A 490 11.25 20.45 -3.23
C TYR A 490 11.13 21.43 -2.06
N ARG A 491 12.27 21.98 -1.62
CA ARG A 491 12.35 22.80 -0.39
C ARG A 491 12.00 24.28 -0.60
N ASP A 492 11.95 24.73 -1.84
CA ASP A 492 11.79 26.13 -2.27
C ASP A 492 10.37 26.48 -2.76
N ILE A 493 9.41 25.55 -2.71
CA ILE A 493 8.01 25.81 -3.11
C ILE A 493 7.19 26.24 -1.88
N PRO A 494 6.74 27.51 -1.78
CA PRO A 494 5.86 27.95 -0.70
C PRO A 494 4.40 27.52 -0.93
N LEU A 495 4.03 26.38 -0.34
CA LEU A 495 2.66 25.87 -0.35
C LEU A 495 1.75 26.71 0.56
N GLU A 496 0.54 27.06 0.10
CA GLU A 496 -0.44 27.81 0.90
C GLU A 496 -1.22 26.92 1.87
N ASP A 497 -1.56 25.68 1.47
CA ASP A 497 -2.22 24.68 2.31
C ASP A 497 -1.33 23.42 2.41
N ASN A 498 -0.88 23.10 3.62
CA ASN A 498 0.12 22.05 3.89
C ASN A 498 -0.47 20.61 3.95
N ASP A 499 -1.70 20.45 3.47
CA ASP A 499 -2.71 19.58 4.10
C ASP A 499 -3.63 18.77 3.18
N SER A 500 -3.83 19.16 1.91
CA SER A 500 -4.56 18.27 0.99
C SER A 500 -3.62 17.15 0.54
N GLU A 501 -3.70 16.00 1.21
CA GLU A 501 -3.06 14.79 0.73
C GLU A 501 -3.79 14.17 -0.48
N THR A 502 -4.90 14.79 -0.95
CA THR A 502 -5.92 14.20 -1.83
C THR A 502 -6.10 14.86 -3.20
N THR A 503 -5.79 16.14 -3.37
CA THR A 503 -5.84 16.80 -4.66
C THR A 503 -4.76 16.30 -5.63
N LEU A 504 -4.97 16.54 -6.93
CA LEU A 504 -3.95 16.31 -7.96
C LEU A 504 -2.84 17.38 -7.93
N PHE A 505 -3.14 18.55 -7.34
CA PHE A 505 -2.30 19.74 -7.36
C PHE A 505 -2.14 20.33 -5.96
N ASP A 506 -0.95 20.83 -5.62
CA ASP A 506 -0.71 21.57 -4.39
C ASP A 506 -1.01 23.07 -4.59
N LYS A 507 -1.64 23.73 -3.61
CA LYS A 507 -1.97 25.15 -3.69
C LYS A 507 -0.73 26.04 -3.48
N VAL A 508 -0.54 27.00 -4.37
CA VAL A 508 0.45 28.09 -4.21
C VAL A 508 -0.18 29.43 -4.59
N LYS A 509 0.44 30.53 -4.16
CA LYS A 509 -0.02 31.89 -4.46
C LYS A 509 -0.22 32.09 -5.97
N GLY A 510 -1.45 32.40 -6.38
CA GLY A 510 -1.79 32.67 -7.79
C GLY A 510 -1.95 31.44 -8.70
N GLY A 511 -2.04 30.22 -8.13
CA GLY A 511 -2.28 29.02 -8.94
C GLY A 511 -2.08 27.72 -8.16
N TYR A 512 -1.46 26.74 -8.81
CA TYR A 512 -1.17 25.41 -8.25
C TYR A 512 0.12 24.81 -8.82
N ILE A 513 0.72 23.85 -8.11
CA ILE A 513 1.81 23.00 -8.62
C ILE A 513 1.26 21.63 -9.02
N GLY A 514 1.64 21.18 -10.22
CA GLY A 514 1.44 19.79 -10.66
C GLY A 514 2.79 19.12 -10.97
N TYR A 515 2.89 17.81 -10.71
CA TYR A 515 4.09 17.02 -10.94
C TYR A 515 3.92 16.10 -12.13
N MET A 516 4.96 16.03 -12.97
CA MET A 516 4.92 15.28 -14.22
C MET A 516 6.18 14.45 -14.43
N HIS A 517 5.98 13.29 -15.05
CA HIS A 517 7.01 12.37 -15.51
C HIS A 517 6.65 11.89 -16.92
N PHE A 518 7.61 11.95 -17.85
CA PHE A 518 7.49 11.44 -19.21
C PHE A 518 8.46 10.29 -19.42
N SER A 519 7.98 9.14 -19.87
CA SER A 519 8.84 7.99 -20.23
C SER A 519 9.24 7.95 -21.70
N GLU A 520 8.71 8.86 -22.53
CA GLU A 520 8.95 8.92 -23.96
C GLU A 520 9.12 10.38 -24.40
N ALA A 521 9.95 10.59 -25.43
CA ALA A 521 10.18 11.90 -26.02
C ALA A 521 9.13 12.23 -27.09
N GLY A 522 8.91 13.51 -27.34
CA GLY A 522 8.01 13.99 -28.39
C GLY A 522 7.22 15.23 -27.99
N THR A 523 6.21 15.54 -28.80
CA THR A 523 5.32 16.67 -28.60
C THR A 523 4.02 16.22 -27.94
N TYR A 524 3.69 16.83 -26.81
CA TYR A 524 2.54 16.51 -25.97
C TYR A 524 1.57 17.69 -25.94
N THR A 525 0.30 17.41 -26.21
CA THR A 525 -0.79 18.37 -26.09
C THR A 525 -1.43 18.25 -24.72
N VAL A 526 -1.42 19.34 -23.96
CA VAL A 526 -1.98 19.45 -22.60
C VAL A 526 -3.27 20.26 -22.66
N GLU A 527 -4.40 19.59 -22.45
CA GLU A 527 -5.72 20.18 -22.50
C GLU A 527 -6.21 20.49 -21.08
N PHE A 528 -6.32 21.76 -20.72
CA PHE A 528 -6.97 22.19 -19.48
C PHE A 528 -8.47 22.05 -19.62
N ARG A 529 -9.07 21.20 -18.78
CA ARG A 529 -10.52 21.03 -18.68
C ARG A 529 -11.01 21.64 -17.39
N GLU A 530 -11.97 22.53 -17.50
CA GLU A 530 -12.87 22.88 -16.40
C GLU A 530 -14.03 21.89 -16.37
N TYR A 531 -14.46 21.52 -15.17
CA TYR A 531 -15.58 20.63 -14.93
C TYR A 531 -16.72 21.36 -14.24
N SER A 532 -17.94 21.05 -14.67
CA SER A 532 -19.16 21.59 -14.09
C SER A 532 -20.23 20.49 -13.98
N LEU A 533 -21.35 20.80 -13.34
CA LEU A 533 -22.53 19.93 -13.29
C LEU A 533 -23.11 19.61 -14.68
N SER A 534 -22.78 20.40 -15.72
CA SER A 534 -23.26 20.19 -17.10
C SER A 534 -22.28 19.44 -18.00
N GLY A 535 -21.11 19.04 -17.49
CA GLY A 535 -20.01 18.49 -18.26
C GLY A 535 -18.73 19.33 -18.18
N TYR A 536 -17.73 18.95 -18.96
CA TYR A 536 -16.44 19.62 -19.05
C TYR A 536 -16.31 20.58 -20.24
N THR A 537 -15.49 21.60 -20.09
CA THR A 537 -15.12 22.53 -21.17
C THR A 537 -13.61 22.69 -21.23
N VAL A 538 -13.07 22.71 -22.45
CA VAL A 538 -11.65 22.97 -22.70
C VAL A 538 -11.39 24.47 -22.52
N ALA A 539 -10.63 24.82 -21.49
CA ALA A 539 -10.30 26.19 -21.12
C ALA A 539 -9.02 26.69 -21.82
N ASN A 540 -8.03 25.81 -22.00
CA ASN A 540 -6.82 26.10 -22.77
C ASN A 540 -6.20 24.81 -23.31
N THR A 541 -5.37 24.92 -24.35
CA THR A 541 -4.57 23.83 -24.89
C THR A 541 -3.13 24.31 -25.06
N VAL A 542 -2.18 23.65 -24.39
CA VAL A 542 -0.76 24.00 -24.37
C VAL A 542 0.06 22.88 -24.98
N THR A 543 1.08 23.21 -25.77
CA THR A 543 2.00 22.23 -26.34
C THR A 543 3.30 22.18 -25.52
N LEU A 544 3.70 20.98 -25.11
CA LEU A 544 4.98 20.70 -24.45
C LEU A 544 5.86 19.86 -25.38
N ASN A 545 7.12 20.24 -25.53
CA ASN A 545 8.13 19.42 -26.20
C ASN A 545 9.01 18.76 -25.13
N VAL A 546 9.09 17.44 -25.20
CA VAL A 546 9.90 16.60 -24.30
C VAL A 546 11.02 15.99 -25.12
N LEU A 547 12.26 16.23 -24.70
CA LEU A 547 13.47 15.71 -25.33
C LEU A 547 13.83 14.35 -24.73
N ASP A 548 14.44 13.47 -25.53
CA ASP A 548 14.99 12.22 -25.01
C ASP A 548 16.24 12.52 -24.16
N TYR A 549 16.24 12.05 -22.92
CA TYR A 549 17.30 12.31 -21.95
C TYR A 549 18.65 11.73 -22.38
N GLU A 550 18.67 10.48 -22.84
CA GLU A 550 19.90 9.77 -23.20
C GLU A 550 20.46 10.33 -24.52
N GLN A 551 19.60 10.64 -25.50
CA GLN A 551 20.00 11.32 -26.73
C GLN A 551 20.59 12.70 -26.43
N ALA A 552 19.97 13.49 -25.54
CA ALA A 552 20.46 14.82 -25.19
C ALA A 552 21.77 14.77 -24.39
N LYS A 553 21.90 13.82 -23.45
CA LYS A 553 23.16 13.54 -22.72
C LYS A 553 24.27 13.18 -23.71
N ASN A 554 24.03 12.23 -24.60
CA ASN A 554 25.03 11.79 -25.57
C ASN A 554 25.42 12.90 -26.56
N ALA A 555 24.46 13.71 -27.01
CA ALA A 555 24.75 14.87 -27.86
C ALA A 555 25.61 15.93 -27.14
N TRP A 556 25.34 16.18 -25.86
CA TRP A 556 26.15 17.06 -25.01
C TRP A 556 27.58 16.52 -24.81
N MET A 557 27.74 15.21 -24.61
CA MET A 557 29.07 14.58 -24.50
C MET A 557 29.86 14.67 -25.81
N ILE A 558 29.22 14.35 -26.94
CA ILE A 558 29.83 14.43 -28.27
C ILE A 558 30.25 15.87 -28.60
N ASP A 559 29.42 16.88 -28.25
CA ASP A 559 29.76 18.29 -28.39
C ASP A 559 31.02 18.68 -27.59
N ILE A 560 31.18 18.16 -26.37
CA ILE A 560 32.41 18.36 -25.59
C ILE A 560 33.61 17.70 -26.25
N ILE A 561 33.52 16.41 -26.64
CA ILE A 561 34.60 15.68 -27.31
C ILE A 561 35.06 16.45 -28.56
N ASN A 562 34.12 16.91 -29.39
CA ASN A 562 34.41 17.67 -30.62
C ASN A 562 35.06 19.05 -30.37
N ARG A 563 34.85 19.64 -29.19
CA ARG A 563 35.44 20.94 -28.80
C ARG A 563 36.82 20.81 -28.17
N THR A 564 37.07 19.71 -27.45
CA THR A 564 38.28 19.54 -26.64
C THR A 564 39.31 18.63 -27.27
N THR A 565 38.94 17.84 -28.30
CA THR A 565 39.82 16.81 -28.87
C THR A 565 40.06 16.95 -30.37
N THR A 566 41.11 16.30 -30.85
CA THR A 566 41.44 16.17 -32.27
C THR A 566 41.65 14.69 -32.65
N ALA A 567 41.70 14.40 -33.96
CA ALA A 567 41.81 13.02 -34.46
C ALA A 567 43.16 12.36 -34.15
N ASP A 568 44.22 13.15 -34.01
CA ASP A 568 45.60 12.75 -33.73
C ASP A 568 45.90 12.50 -32.25
N MET A 569 45.04 12.94 -31.33
CA MET A 569 45.17 12.64 -29.90
C MET A 569 44.93 11.15 -29.60
N THR A 570 45.79 10.58 -28.76
CA THR A 570 45.58 9.27 -28.14
C THR A 570 44.35 9.26 -27.20
N PRO A 571 43.79 8.10 -26.84
CA PRO A 571 42.64 8.02 -25.93
C PRO A 571 42.88 8.69 -24.57
N PHE A 572 44.09 8.58 -24.01
CA PHE A 572 44.44 9.27 -22.76
C PHE A 572 44.52 10.80 -22.94
N GLU A 573 45.13 11.31 -24.02
CA GLU A 573 45.15 12.76 -24.30
C GLU A 573 43.74 13.32 -24.51
N LYS A 574 42.85 12.55 -25.16
CA LYS A 574 41.42 12.90 -25.30
C LYS A 574 40.75 13.01 -23.94
N MET A 575 40.93 12.01 -23.07
CA MET A 575 40.35 12.01 -21.72
C MET A 575 40.94 13.09 -20.81
N ASP A 576 42.23 13.42 -20.96
CA ASP A 576 42.88 14.55 -20.27
C ASP A 576 42.27 15.89 -20.70
N ALA A 577 42.08 16.11 -22.00
CA ALA A 577 41.48 17.33 -22.53
C ALA A 577 40.01 17.49 -22.11
N ILE A 578 39.22 16.40 -22.16
CA ILE A 578 37.84 16.36 -21.64
C ILE A 578 37.84 16.65 -20.14
N SER A 579 38.71 15.98 -19.36
CA SER A 579 38.82 16.17 -17.91
C SER A 579 39.21 17.61 -17.54
N ALA A 580 40.11 18.23 -18.32
CA ALA A 580 40.51 19.63 -18.13
C ALA A 580 39.35 20.60 -18.37
N TYR A 581 38.62 20.46 -19.48
CA TYR A 581 37.42 21.25 -19.78
C TYR A 581 36.35 21.09 -18.69
N LEU A 582 36.12 19.86 -18.23
CA LEU A 582 35.18 19.57 -17.15
C LEU A 582 35.63 20.15 -15.79
N LYS A 583 36.93 20.41 -15.59
CA LYS A 583 37.48 21.01 -14.36
C LYS A 583 37.53 22.53 -14.36
N GLU A 584 37.12 23.20 -15.44
CA GLU A 584 37.17 24.66 -15.53
C GLU A 584 36.42 25.33 -14.36
N PRO A 585 37.03 26.29 -13.65
CA PRO A 585 36.44 26.88 -12.45
C PRO A 585 35.04 27.44 -12.66
N GLY A 586 34.10 26.99 -11.82
CA GLY A 586 32.70 27.42 -11.85
C GLY A 586 31.81 26.69 -12.85
N ARG A 587 32.36 25.81 -13.71
CA ARG A 587 31.57 25.01 -14.66
C ARG A 587 30.67 23.99 -13.95
N PHE A 588 31.22 23.21 -13.02
CA PHE A 588 30.46 22.26 -12.21
C PHE A 588 30.39 22.68 -10.74
N LYS A 589 29.28 22.32 -10.12
CA LYS A 589 29.04 22.51 -8.68
C LYS A 589 28.66 21.17 -8.07
N TYR A 590 29.03 20.97 -6.82
CA TYR A 590 28.49 19.85 -6.05
C TYR A 590 26.96 19.99 -5.94
N LEU A 591 26.25 18.89 -5.69
CA LEU A 591 24.81 18.89 -5.40
C LEU A 591 24.47 19.96 -4.35
N THR A 592 23.30 20.61 -4.51
CA THR A 592 22.86 21.66 -3.58
C THR A 592 22.67 21.10 -2.18
N ARG A 593 23.27 21.76 -1.19
CA ARG A 593 23.27 21.32 0.21
C ARG A 593 22.85 22.44 1.16
N TYR A 594 22.04 22.08 2.15
CA TYR A 594 21.59 22.98 3.20
C TYR A 594 21.63 22.24 4.54
N ASN A 595 22.26 22.82 5.56
CA ASN A 595 22.47 22.18 6.87
C ASN A 595 23.10 20.77 6.80
N ASN A 596 24.09 20.59 5.92
CA ASN A 596 24.75 19.31 5.55
C ASN A 596 23.93 18.30 4.75
N ASP A 597 22.62 18.46 4.62
CA ASP A 597 21.76 17.57 3.82
C ASP A 597 21.72 18.00 2.35
N VAL A 598 21.66 17.03 1.43
CA VAL A 598 21.36 17.32 0.02
C VAL A 598 19.90 17.71 -0.11
N VAL A 599 19.62 18.84 -0.76
CA VAL A 599 18.27 19.37 -0.96
C VAL A 599 17.94 19.45 -2.44
N SER A 600 16.70 19.15 -2.79
CA SER A 600 16.17 19.40 -4.13
C SER A 600 15.40 20.71 -4.15
N LEU A 601 15.70 21.54 -5.15
CA LEU A 601 15.09 22.84 -5.38
C LEU A 601 14.44 22.82 -6.77
N ALA A 602 13.24 23.35 -6.89
CA ALA A 602 12.50 23.40 -8.15
C ALA A 602 13.06 24.50 -9.07
N ALA A 603 13.58 25.58 -8.49
CA ALA A 603 14.18 26.69 -9.22
C ALA A 603 15.68 26.52 -9.52
N ASP A 604 16.34 25.51 -8.94
CA ASP A 604 17.74 25.12 -9.22
C ASP A 604 17.88 23.59 -9.10
N PRO A 605 17.33 22.84 -10.07
CA PRO A 605 17.19 21.39 -9.96
C PRO A 605 18.53 20.65 -10.06
N ILE A 606 18.55 19.41 -9.57
CA ILE A 606 19.71 18.51 -9.73
C ILE A 606 19.73 17.90 -11.14
N GLN A 607 18.57 17.54 -11.70
CA GLN A 607 18.45 16.87 -13.00
C GLN A 607 17.82 17.78 -14.07
N PRO A 608 18.21 17.64 -15.36
CA PRO A 608 19.26 16.75 -15.86
C PRO A 608 20.67 17.29 -15.59
N PHE A 609 21.60 16.44 -15.12
CA PHE A 609 22.92 16.87 -14.62
C PHE A 609 23.79 17.58 -15.67
N PHE A 610 23.54 17.35 -16.96
CA PHE A 610 24.28 17.94 -18.09
C PHE A 610 23.79 19.33 -18.48
N VAL A 611 22.61 19.74 -18.00
CA VAL A 611 22.13 21.13 -18.07
C VAL A 611 22.43 21.86 -16.76
N THR A 612 22.18 21.22 -15.62
CA THR A 612 22.30 21.85 -14.31
C THR A 612 23.73 21.96 -13.81
N TYR A 613 24.64 21.12 -14.33
CA TYR A 613 26.04 20.95 -13.89
C TYR A 613 26.19 20.64 -12.39
N ARG A 614 25.14 20.04 -11.78
CA ARG A 614 25.08 19.62 -10.36
C ARG A 614 25.47 18.15 -10.21
N TRP A 615 26.71 17.89 -9.79
CA TRP A 615 27.29 16.54 -9.73
C TRP A 615 27.64 16.12 -8.30
N ASP A 616 27.74 14.81 -8.05
CA ASP A 616 28.29 14.23 -6.82
C ASP A 616 29.46 13.27 -7.10
N SER A 617 29.96 12.65 -6.04
CA SER A 617 30.99 11.62 -6.10
C SER A 617 30.57 10.33 -6.80
N SER A 618 29.28 10.11 -7.09
CA SER A 618 28.79 8.99 -7.91
C SER A 618 28.72 9.37 -9.39
N THR A 619 28.25 10.58 -9.69
CA THR A 619 28.06 11.13 -11.03
C THR A 619 29.40 11.36 -11.73
N SER A 620 30.39 11.92 -11.03
CA SER A 620 31.73 12.18 -11.57
C SER A 620 32.37 10.96 -12.26
N PRO A 621 32.61 9.83 -11.57
CA PRO A 621 33.23 8.66 -12.21
C PRO A 621 32.31 8.00 -13.25
N ALA A 622 30.98 8.01 -13.06
CA ALA A 622 30.03 7.43 -14.00
C ALA A 622 30.13 8.11 -15.38
N ILE A 623 30.01 9.43 -15.43
CA ILE A 623 30.00 10.18 -16.70
C ILE A 623 31.39 10.22 -17.34
N LEU A 624 32.47 10.20 -16.56
CA LEU A 624 33.82 10.02 -17.10
C LEU A 624 34.04 8.64 -17.73
N GLY A 625 33.39 7.59 -17.20
CA GLY A 625 33.36 6.28 -17.84
C GLY A 625 32.59 6.30 -19.15
N GLU A 626 31.40 6.90 -19.20
CA GLU A 626 30.65 7.09 -20.45
C GLU A 626 31.46 7.92 -21.49
N PHE A 627 32.23 8.93 -21.06
CA PHE A 627 33.14 9.66 -21.97
C PHE A 627 34.23 8.75 -22.54
N ALA A 628 34.80 7.86 -21.72
CA ALA A 628 35.80 6.89 -22.16
C ALA A 628 35.20 5.85 -23.13
N GLU A 629 33.95 5.42 -22.92
CA GLU A 629 33.21 4.56 -23.86
C GLU A 629 33.00 5.24 -25.22
N LEU A 630 32.71 6.56 -25.25
CA LEU A 630 32.58 7.34 -26.48
C LEU A 630 33.92 7.64 -27.18
N VAL A 631 35.01 7.82 -26.41
CA VAL A 631 36.37 7.96 -26.95
C VAL A 631 36.88 6.65 -27.54
N GLY A 632 36.54 5.52 -26.91
CA GLY A 632 36.92 4.18 -27.34
C GLY A 632 38.35 3.78 -26.98
N GLU A 633 38.79 2.63 -27.50
CA GLU A 633 40.16 2.09 -27.42
C GLU A 633 40.71 1.74 -26.02
N PHE A 634 39.92 1.87 -24.96
CA PHE A 634 40.28 1.38 -23.61
C PHE A 634 40.02 -0.13 -23.46
N ASP A 635 40.98 -0.86 -22.89
CA ASP A 635 40.88 -2.29 -22.57
C ASP A 635 40.02 -2.57 -21.33
N ASP A 636 39.98 -1.62 -20.38
CA ASP A 636 39.20 -1.70 -19.14
C ASP A 636 38.77 -0.30 -18.66
N ILE A 637 37.53 -0.21 -18.15
CA ILE A 637 36.90 0.99 -17.58
C ILE A 637 36.37 0.59 -16.20
N HIS A 638 37.16 0.85 -15.16
CA HIS A 638 36.91 0.35 -13.81
C HIS A 638 36.45 1.45 -12.85
N TYR A 639 35.24 1.30 -12.30
CA TYR A 639 34.60 2.26 -11.40
C TYR A 639 34.91 1.94 -9.93
N CYS A 640 35.70 2.78 -9.25
CA CYS A 640 36.15 2.50 -7.87
C CYS A 640 35.09 2.67 -6.77
N PHE A 641 33.85 3.03 -7.10
CA PHE A 641 32.75 3.28 -6.16
C PHE A 641 32.43 2.10 -5.22
N GLY A 642 32.74 0.86 -5.65
CA GLY A 642 32.51 -0.37 -4.88
C GLY A 642 33.74 -1.05 -4.27
N ASP A 643 34.95 -0.59 -4.58
CA ASP A 643 36.21 -1.31 -4.27
C ASP A 643 36.54 -1.36 -2.77
N TYR A 644 36.10 -0.35 -2.01
CA TYR A 644 36.53 -0.09 -0.65
C TYR A 644 35.34 0.05 0.29
N PRO A 645 35.43 -0.43 1.55
CA PRO A 645 34.37 -0.25 2.53
C PRO A 645 34.05 1.23 2.76
N VAL A 646 32.77 1.61 2.65
CA VAL A 646 32.28 2.98 2.85
C VAL A 646 32.78 3.55 4.18
N GLY A 647 33.36 4.75 4.14
CA GLY A 647 33.95 5.42 5.31
C GLY A 647 35.38 4.99 5.66
N SER A 648 36.01 4.09 4.91
CA SER A 648 37.45 3.81 5.04
C SER A 648 38.30 4.92 4.40
N PRO A 649 39.58 5.11 4.81
CA PRO A 649 40.49 6.06 4.16
C PRO A 649 40.63 5.81 2.65
N SER A 650 40.73 4.54 2.23
CA SER A 650 40.78 4.17 0.82
C SER A 650 39.51 4.53 0.07
N TRP A 651 38.33 4.29 0.67
CA TRP A 651 37.06 4.75 0.09
C TRP A 651 37.06 6.27 -0.11
N SER A 652 37.46 7.04 0.90
CA SER A 652 37.51 8.51 0.80
C SER A 652 38.41 9.03 -0.32
N ILE A 653 39.47 8.28 -0.67
CA ILE A 653 40.39 8.63 -1.76
C ILE A 653 39.84 8.21 -3.14
N TRP A 654 39.23 7.03 -3.25
CA TRP A 654 38.98 6.38 -4.54
C TRP A 654 37.51 6.32 -4.99
N HIS A 655 36.52 6.53 -4.10
CA HIS A 655 35.11 6.26 -4.44
C HIS A 655 34.55 7.09 -5.61
N TYR A 656 35.17 8.21 -5.94
CA TYR A 656 34.78 9.16 -7.00
C TYR A 656 35.66 9.09 -8.26
N VAL A 657 36.49 8.05 -8.36
CA VAL A 657 37.48 7.84 -9.43
C VAL A 657 37.02 6.73 -10.39
N VAL A 658 37.21 6.96 -11.69
CA VAL A 658 37.21 5.91 -12.71
C VAL A 658 38.65 5.67 -13.18
N LYS A 659 39.00 4.41 -13.42
CA LYS A 659 40.32 3.99 -13.91
C LYS A 659 40.18 3.51 -15.34
N LEU A 660 41.03 4.01 -16.22
CA LEU A 660 41.04 3.66 -17.64
C LEU A 660 42.37 3.00 -17.96
N THR A 661 42.34 1.86 -18.65
CA THR A 661 43.53 1.04 -18.93
C THR A 661 43.71 0.80 -20.42
N ILE A 662 44.96 0.89 -20.89
CA ILE A 662 45.39 0.44 -22.23
C ILE A 662 46.69 -0.36 -22.06
N GLY A 663 46.67 -1.64 -22.40
CA GLY A 663 47.76 -2.58 -22.21
C GLY A 663 48.20 -2.70 -20.74
N ASN A 664 49.34 -2.10 -20.41
CA ASN A 664 49.91 -2.07 -19.05
C ASN A 664 49.84 -0.68 -18.39
N GLU A 665 49.25 0.31 -19.05
CA GLU A 665 49.11 1.67 -18.54
C GLU A 665 47.68 1.89 -18.00
N THR A 666 47.57 2.41 -16.77
CA THR A 666 46.29 2.77 -16.15
C THR A 666 46.35 4.21 -15.65
N GLN A 667 45.40 5.04 -16.07
CA GLN A 667 45.24 6.41 -15.60
C GLN A 667 43.94 6.60 -14.79
N ASN A 668 43.92 7.60 -13.91
CA ASN A 668 42.84 7.82 -12.93
C ASN A 668 42.12 9.14 -13.21
N TYR A 669 40.81 9.10 -13.46
CA TYR A 669 40.00 10.27 -13.79
C TYR A 669 38.94 10.56 -12.72
N ALA A 670 38.81 11.84 -12.38
CA ALA A 670 37.81 12.39 -11.47
C ALA A 670 37.65 13.89 -11.77
N VAL A 671 36.41 14.40 -11.72
CA VAL A 671 36.08 15.84 -11.90
C VAL A 671 35.24 16.40 -10.75
N CYS A 672 34.82 15.57 -9.80
CA CYS A 672 34.13 16.00 -8.59
C CYS A 672 34.95 17.08 -7.83
N PRO A 673 34.37 18.24 -7.49
CA PRO A 673 35.03 19.24 -6.65
C PRO A 673 35.42 18.65 -5.28
N MET A 674 36.65 18.89 -4.82
CA MET A 674 37.13 18.45 -3.50
C MET A 674 36.56 19.26 -2.32
N GLY A 675 35.88 20.37 -2.60
CA GLY A 675 35.23 21.23 -1.61
C GLY A 675 33.72 21.33 -1.85
N SER A 676 32.98 21.69 -0.82
CA SER A 676 31.51 21.76 -0.83
C SER A 676 31.00 23.00 -1.59
N THR A 677 31.12 22.96 -2.92
CA THR A 677 30.68 24.03 -3.85
C THR A 677 29.16 24.09 -4.03
N GLY A 678 28.42 23.24 -3.34
CA GLY A 678 26.96 23.16 -3.37
C GLY A 678 26.27 23.71 -2.12
N ASP A 679 27.00 24.07 -1.07
CA ASP A 679 26.40 24.60 0.16
C ASP A 679 25.73 25.96 -0.07
N ILE A 680 24.51 26.12 0.45
CA ILE A 680 23.76 27.38 0.48
C ILE A 680 23.44 27.78 1.92
N GLU A 681 23.57 29.07 2.23
CA GLU A 681 23.23 29.62 3.56
C GLU A 681 21.71 29.66 3.81
N GLU A 682 20.93 29.80 2.74
CA GLU A 682 19.49 30.04 2.78
C GLU A 682 18.80 29.33 1.60
N ILE A 683 17.65 28.69 1.86
CA ILE A 683 16.74 28.23 0.82
C ILE A 683 15.82 29.38 0.41
N LYS A 684 16.05 29.94 -0.77
CA LYS A 684 15.22 31.01 -1.35
C LYS A 684 13.93 30.44 -1.92
N MET A 685 12.81 30.72 -1.26
CA MET A 685 11.48 30.35 -1.72
C MET A 685 11.14 31.02 -3.05
N ILE A 686 10.40 30.34 -3.92
CA ILE A 686 9.91 30.84 -5.20
C ILE A 686 8.81 31.88 -4.97
N ASP A 687 8.96 33.07 -5.55
CA ASP A 687 7.87 34.06 -5.61
C ASP A 687 7.02 33.84 -6.87
N PHE A 688 5.85 33.22 -6.71
CA PHE A 688 4.89 33.01 -7.80
C PHE A 688 4.24 34.29 -8.35
N SER A 689 4.45 35.46 -7.73
CA SER A 689 4.13 36.75 -8.34
C SER A 689 5.21 37.25 -9.32
N ASP A 690 6.44 36.74 -9.27
CA ASP A 690 7.51 37.06 -10.23
C ASP A 690 7.75 35.90 -11.22
N LEU A 691 7.17 36.05 -12.42
CA LEU A 691 7.30 35.07 -13.50
C LEU A 691 8.57 35.28 -14.35
N SER A 692 9.40 36.30 -14.06
CA SER A 692 10.55 36.66 -14.91
C SER A 692 11.59 35.55 -15.02
N ASN A 693 11.78 34.78 -13.94
CA ASN A 693 12.70 33.66 -13.86
C ASN A 693 12.13 32.34 -14.39
N MET A 694 10.83 32.29 -14.69
CA MET A 694 10.14 31.09 -15.16
C MET A 694 10.10 31.01 -16.69
N ARG A 695 9.88 29.80 -17.21
CA ARG A 695 9.59 29.56 -18.65
C ARG A 695 8.11 29.32 -18.85
N LYS A 696 7.41 30.21 -19.57
CA LYS A 696 6.05 29.92 -20.04
C LYS A 696 6.10 28.81 -21.10
N PHE A 697 5.16 27.88 -21.05
CA PHE A 697 4.91 26.91 -22.10
C PHE A 697 3.58 27.22 -22.81
N GLY A 698 3.51 26.89 -24.11
CA GLY A 698 2.45 27.32 -25.03
C GLY A 698 2.94 28.41 -25.96
#